data_AF-A0A3P3R4D3-F1
#
_entry.id   AF-A0A3P3R4D3-F1
#
_cell.length_a   1.000
_cell.length_b   1.000
_cell.length_c   1.000
_cell.angle_alpha   90.00
_cell.angle_beta   90.00
_cell.angle_gamma   90.00
#
_symmetry.space_group_name_H-M   'P 1'
#
loop_
_entity.id
_entity.type
_entity.pdbx_description
1 polymer ?
#
loop_
_entity_poly.entity_id
_entity_poly.type
_entity_poly.pdbx_seq_one_letter_code
_entity_poly.pdbx_strand_id
1 'polypeptide(L)'
;MAGAIDESTLRTIDDGRAAAGEVLSDAQTELQKIFIVFAIGFVGAFYALRQWVFAYLKERTVTDTEATLNALTTFDVVLLQTKVSMICGILIATPVLLYVSRKTLRDRGWLPDNPLSLWQLILLCVGVTVLFFLGLLYAHSFFLPLLFDFLISNAQQSGLAPHYSFVKWFRFLMLITLGMGIAAELPLFMVLLSYSNIVPYRTFRDKWRHAVVIIYTLGAVFTPPDPFTQVMWATPLLFLYMFSLLLTRFILTIKYSSDEFGLLMIAVKNWNIILGSMLLAGALVYWSLARGYGAMASSYLTTYGLPQLPPIESFVPLSRQPAMLALGAVVALTAGTTAYFIQLFNTVDPTEARYSPAPASAGDPSEVDLSRLDADSIAVAPPEVFTSMSEEEALEYANQAMERGNPTKAEAVLDRFDAAQETANAGGGGGSPPPQDQSPSAAGGTDDATQATAEESGSDNDVGNVITGTTAGVVSSFTEEEQSEDDIGGYFYDIQFILSSLTSKTFRIIGLFIVVMGGVFTAMYRGGLGALQRDFLRRLPEGVKASEVDIVPLHPVEGLIFNVKIAAVAGIVAVLPVLLYYIWPALKERGFVSRNSGNRGIIFMWTTTSLVMLVVGTIIGYALVAPTIISWLAYDAINSGMLIKYRISAAGWLVFFTTIGVGLLATVPTTLVFLHRSGFVPFSMIKEYWREAVVIIISVISVAAPGGVFGMLLFSLPVVGAYLVGVACLWLYTFGGRRVSPLRKSRQA
;
A
#
# COMPACT_ATOMS: atom_id res chain seq x y z
N MET A 1 -21.19 -29.48 -56.04
CA MET A 1 -19.95 -30.29 -55.91
C MET A 1 -19.16 -29.69 -54.78
N ALA A 2 -18.68 -30.50 -53.81
CA ALA A 2 -17.83 -30.00 -52.75
C ALA A 2 -16.46 -29.65 -53.34
N GLY A 3 -16.05 -28.38 -53.27
CA GLY A 3 -14.69 -27.99 -53.62
C GLY A 3 -13.75 -28.58 -52.58
N ALA A 4 -12.75 -29.35 -53.02
CA ALA A 4 -11.73 -29.88 -52.14
C ALA A 4 -11.03 -28.71 -51.44
N ILE A 5 -10.85 -28.83 -50.12
CA ILE A 5 -9.92 -27.99 -49.38
C ILE A 5 -8.55 -28.28 -49.97
N ASP A 6 -7.81 -27.25 -50.39
CA ASP A 6 -6.52 -27.45 -51.03
C ASP A 6 -5.55 -28.21 -50.11
N GLU A 7 -4.75 -29.11 -50.69
CA GLU A 7 -3.83 -29.99 -49.96
C GLU A 7 -2.83 -29.17 -49.12
N SER A 8 -2.43 -27.98 -49.61
CA SER A 8 -1.59 -27.05 -48.85
C SER A 8 -2.29 -26.48 -47.61
N THR A 9 -3.60 -26.24 -47.69
CA THR A 9 -4.41 -25.70 -46.59
C THR A 9 -4.67 -26.76 -45.52
N LEU A 10 -4.92 -28.01 -45.94
CA LEU A 10 -5.02 -29.15 -45.02
C LEU A 10 -3.71 -29.37 -44.26
N ARG A 11 -2.57 -29.40 -44.95
CA ARG A 11 -1.25 -29.52 -44.30
C ARG A 11 -0.98 -28.38 -43.32
N THR A 12 -1.22 -27.13 -43.71
CA THR A 12 -1.01 -25.97 -42.82
C THR A 12 -1.86 -26.05 -41.55
N ILE A 13 -3.08 -26.60 -41.64
CA ILE A 13 -3.96 -26.82 -40.47
C ILE A 13 -3.46 -27.97 -39.59
N ASP A 14 -3.00 -29.07 -40.19
CA ASP A 14 -2.49 -30.22 -39.43
C ASP A 14 -1.11 -29.95 -38.82
N ASP A 15 -0.21 -29.23 -39.50
CA ASP A 15 1.06 -28.72 -38.98
C ASP A 15 0.81 -27.73 -37.82
N GLY A 16 -0.14 -26.81 -37.99
CA GLY A 16 -0.57 -25.88 -36.93
C GLY A 16 -1.18 -26.60 -35.72
N ARG A 17 -1.91 -27.70 -35.93
CA ARG A 17 -2.42 -28.57 -34.87
C ARG A 17 -1.31 -29.39 -34.20
N ALA A 18 -0.34 -29.88 -34.95
CA ALA A 18 0.80 -30.62 -34.42
C ALA A 18 1.64 -29.71 -33.51
N ALA A 19 2.02 -28.51 -34.00
CA ALA A 19 2.74 -27.52 -33.21
C ALA A 19 1.97 -27.05 -31.97
N ALA A 20 0.66 -26.78 -32.10
CA ALA A 20 -0.18 -26.44 -30.94
C ALA A 20 -0.28 -27.60 -29.94
N GLY A 21 -0.38 -28.84 -30.42
CA GLY A 21 -0.42 -30.06 -29.62
C GLY A 21 0.89 -30.34 -28.89
N GLU A 22 2.03 -30.12 -29.54
CA GLU A 22 3.37 -30.21 -28.94
C GLU A 22 3.53 -29.19 -27.81
N VAL A 23 3.20 -27.91 -28.06
CA VAL A 23 3.24 -26.84 -27.03
C VAL A 23 2.30 -27.15 -25.86
N LEU A 24 1.10 -27.69 -26.11
CA LEU A 24 0.17 -28.12 -25.06
C LEU A 24 0.67 -29.34 -24.29
N SER A 25 1.30 -30.31 -24.96
CA SER A 25 1.86 -31.52 -24.35
C SER A 25 3.06 -31.20 -23.45
N ASP A 26 3.96 -30.33 -23.90
CA ASP A 26 5.08 -29.82 -23.11
C ASP A 26 4.58 -29.03 -21.89
N ALA A 27 3.64 -28.10 -22.11
CA ALA A 27 3.02 -27.34 -21.02
C ALA A 27 2.31 -28.26 -20.01
N GLN A 28 1.59 -29.29 -20.46
CA GLN A 28 0.94 -30.28 -19.62
C GLN A 28 1.96 -31.09 -18.80
N THR A 29 3.05 -31.54 -19.44
CA THR A 29 4.11 -32.33 -18.79
C THR A 29 4.80 -31.52 -17.69
N GLU A 30 5.11 -30.25 -17.95
CA GLU A 30 5.68 -29.36 -16.96
C GLU A 30 4.69 -29.00 -15.83
N LEU A 31 3.43 -28.73 -16.18
CA LEU A 31 2.37 -28.45 -15.20
C LEU A 31 2.06 -29.68 -14.32
N GLN A 32 2.21 -30.90 -14.84
CA GLN A 32 2.09 -32.13 -14.06
C GLN A 32 3.20 -32.25 -13.00
N LYS A 33 4.45 -31.89 -13.31
CA LYS A 33 5.54 -31.87 -12.31
C LYS A 33 5.23 -30.86 -11.20
N ILE A 34 4.79 -29.66 -11.56
CA ILE A 34 4.38 -28.62 -10.60
C ILE A 34 3.21 -29.11 -9.75
N PHE A 35 2.21 -29.77 -10.34
CA PHE A 35 1.07 -30.35 -9.62
C PHE A 35 1.47 -31.48 -8.66
N ILE A 36 2.42 -32.34 -9.02
CA ILE A 36 2.95 -33.38 -8.11
C ILE A 36 3.63 -32.75 -6.89
N VAL A 37 4.47 -31.73 -7.09
CA VAL A 37 5.13 -31.01 -5.99
C VAL A 37 4.10 -30.29 -5.11
N PHE A 38 3.11 -29.62 -5.72
CA PHE A 38 1.97 -29.05 -5.01
C PHE A 38 1.22 -30.10 -4.17
N ALA A 39 0.92 -31.27 -4.73
CA ALA A 39 0.18 -32.34 -4.07
C ALA A 39 0.97 -32.94 -2.89
N ILE A 40 2.28 -33.15 -3.05
CA ILE A 40 3.18 -33.60 -1.97
C ILE A 40 3.24 -32.54 -0.86
N GLY A 41 3.41 -31.26 -1.22
CA GLY A 41 3.41 -30.16 -0.26
C GLY A 41 2.07 -30.00 0.48
N PHE A 42 0.96 -30.15 -0.24
CA PHE A 42 -0.41 -30.14 0.31
C PHE A 42 -0.63 -31.28 1.31
N VAL A 43 -0.36 -32.54 0.92
CA VAL A 43 -0.56 -33.70 1.81
C VAL A 43 0.40 -33.64 2.99
N GLY A 44 1.67 -33.29 2.77
CA GLY A 44 2.67 -33.11 3.83
C GLY A 44 2.26 -32.05 4.84
N ALA A 45 1.84 -30.87 4.37
CA ALA A 45 1.32 -29.81 5.23
C ALA A 45 0.06 -30.23 5.99
N PHE A 46 -0.86 -30.97 5.36
CA PHE A 46 -2.09 -31.45 6.00
C PHE A 46 -1.79 -32.41 7.16
N TYR A 47 -0.90 -33.38 6.96
CA TYR A 47 -0.47 -34.29 8.02
C TYR A 47 0.34 -33.58 9.11
N ALA A 48 1.25 -32.67 8.75
CA ALA A 48 2.03 -31.88 9.72
C ALA A 48 1.14 -30.98 10.59
N LEU A 49 0.15 -30.32 9.99
CA LEU A 49 -0.87 -29.52 10.70
C LEU A 49 -1.64 -30.36 11.70
N ARG A 50 -2.11 -31.54 11.26
CA ARG A 50 -2.92 -32.46 12.07
C ARG A 50 -2.16 -33.08 13.24
N GLN A 51 -0.90 -33.48 13.04
CA GLN A 51 -0.13 -34.22 14.04
C GLN A 51 0.71 -33.33 14.97
N TRP A 52 1.29 -32.25 14.46
CA TRP A 52 2.29 -31.46 15.20
C TRP A 52 1.89 -30.01 15.43
N VAL A 53 1.59 -29.26 14.36
CA VAL A 53 1.40 -27.79 14.46
C VAL A 53 0.21 -27.42 15.36
N PHE A 54 -0.88 -28.17 15.29
CA PHE A 54 -2.06 -27.93 16.14
C PHE A 54 -1.76 -28.17 17.63
N ALA A 55 -0.98 -29.20 17.97
CA ALA A 55 -0.57 -29.46 19.34
C ALA A 55 0.36 -28.35 19.85
N TYR A 56 1.39 -28.04 19.06
CA TYR A 56 2.41 -27.02 19.35
C TYR A 56 1.81 -25.63 19.58
N LEU A 57 0.98 -25.13 18.66
CA LEU A 57 0.36 -23.81 18.81
C LEU A 57 -0.68 -23.78 19.94
N LYS A 58 -1.37 -24.89 20.23
CA LYS A 58 -2.29 -24.94 21.38
C LYS A 58 -1.52 -24.87 22.70
N GLU A 59 -0.45 -25.65 22.85
CA GLU A 59 0.38 -25.67 24.06
C GLU A 59 0.95 -24.27 24.37
N ARG A 60 1.51 -23.58 23.37
CA ARG A 60 2.20 -22.30 23.54
C ARG A 60 1.32 -21.06 23.60
N THR A 61 0.05 -21.12 23.19
CA THR A 61 -0.82 -19.92 23.15
C THR A 61 -2.11 -20.06 23.98
N VAL A 62 -2.32 -21.19 24.64
CA VAL A 62 -3.43 -21.37 25.60
C VAL A 62 -2.94 -21.39 27.03
N THR A 63 -1.77 -22.00 27.27
CA THR A 63 -1.27 -22.25 28.64
C THR A 63 -0.81 -20.98 29.35
N ASP A 64 -0.22 -20.01 28.61
CA ASP A 64 0.33 -18.79 29.20
C ASP A 64 -0.69 -17.63 29.38
N THR A 65 -1.92 -17.74 28.84
CA THR A 65 -2.73 -16.54 28.53
C THR A 65 -4.21 -16.58 28.94
N GLU A 66 -4.63 -17.54 29.78
CA GLU A 66 -6.01 -17.73 30.32
C GLU A 66 -7.15 -17.85 29.28
N ALA A 67 -6.85 -17.71 27.98
CA ALA A 67 -7.82 -17.69 26.90
C ALA A 67 -8.28 -19.10 26.50
N THR A 68 -9.59 -19.38 26.55
CA THR A 68 -10.10 -20.70 26.20
C THR A 68 -10.38 -20.79 24.69
N LEU A 69 -9.85 -21.81 24.02
CA LEU A 69 -10.13 -22.08 22.60
C LEU A 69 -11.31 -23.04 22.42
N ASN A 70 -12.39 -22.57 21.81
CA ASN A 70 -13.59 -23.35 21.52
C ASN A 70 -13.72 -23.65 20.02
N ALA A 71 -14.01 -24.91 19.66
CA ALA A 71 -14.45 -25.27 18.32
C ALA A 71 -15.99 -25.21 18.27
N LEU A 72 -16.56 -24.34 17.42
CA LEU A 72 -18.02 -24.22 17.29
C LEU A 72 -18.62 -25.34 16.42
N THR A 73 -17.79 -25.94 15.56
CA THR A 73 -18.21 -26.77 14.42
C THR A 73 -17.08 -27.73 14.07
N THR A 74 -17.35 -29.04 14.09
CA THR A 74 -16.33 -30.07 13.87
C THR A 74 -15.78 -30.05 12.43
N PHE A 75 -16.64 -29.79 11.44
CA PHE A 75 -16.25 -29.78 10.02
C PHE A 75 -15.32 -28.61 9.66
N ASP A 76 -15.51 -27.44 10.29
CA ASP A 76 -14.72 -26.24 9.98
C ASP A 76 -13.23 -26.41 10.30
N VAL A 77 -12.88 -27.30 11.24
CA VAL A 77 -11.48 -27.62 11.57
C VAL A 77 -10.79 -28.35 10.41
N VAL A 78 -11.46 -29.31 9.79
CA VAL A 78 -10.92 -30.04 8.61
C VAL A 78 -10.85 -29.10 7.41
N LEU A 79 -11.91 -28.31 7.18
CA LEU A 79 -11.97 -27.35 6.09
C LEU A 79 -10.91 -26.24 6.22
N LEU A 80 -10.56 -25.86 7.46
CA LEU A 80 -9.41 -24.99 7.76
C LEU A 80 -8.08 -25.66 7.41
N GLN A 81 -7.86 -26.90 7.87
CA GLN A 81 -6.64 -27.68 7.55
C GLN A 81 -6.44 -27.76 6.03
N THR A 82 -7.47 -28.11 5.28
CA THR A 82 -7.43 -28.16 3.80
C THR A 82 -7.05 -26.82 3.20
N LYS A 83 -7.67 -25.71 3.62
CA LYS A 83 -7.37 -24.36 3.09
C LYS A 83 -5.93 -23.94 3.38
N VAL A 84 -5.44 -24.18 4.59
CA VAL A 84 -4.06 -23.81 4.96
C VAL A 84 -3.05 -24.68 4.23
N SER A 85 -3.30 -26.00 4.14
CA SER A 85 -2.46 -26.94 3.38
C SER A 85 -2.39 -26.58 1.89
N MET A 86 -3.48 -26.08 1.31
CA MET A 86 -3.52 -25.63 -0.08
C MET A 86 -2.59 -24.43 -0.32
N ILE A 87 -2.59 -23.46 0.60
CA ILE A 87 -1.67 -22.30 0.54
C ILE A 87 -0.22 -22.76 0.69
N CYS A 88 0.08 -23.63 1.67
CA CYS A 88 1.42 -24.20 1.85
C CYS A 88 1.89 -25.00 0.63
N GLY A 89 1.01 -25.79 0.02
CA GLY A 89 1.31 -26.54 -1.21
C GLY A 89 1.64 -25.62 -2.39
N ILE A 90 0.92 -24.50 -2.56
CA ILE A 90 1.20 -23.51 -3.60
C ILE A 90 2.57 -22.87 -3.37
N LEU A 91 2.90 -22.51 -2.12
CA LEU A 91 4.22 -21.93 -1.79
C LEU A 91 5.35 -22.93 -2.05
N ILE A 92 5.20 -24.20 -1.65
CA ILE A 92 6.19 -25.26 -1.92
C ILE A 92 6.35 -25.53 -3.44
N ALA A 93 5.29 -25.38 -4.22
CA ALA A 93 5.35 -25.51 -5.68
C ALA A 93 5.93 -24.28 -6.39
N THR A 94 6.00 -23.11 -5.73
CA THR A 94 6.41 -21.84 -6.35
C THR A 94 7.87 -21.86 -6.86
N PRO A 95 8.88 -22.35 -6.12
CA PRO A 95 10.25 -22.47 -6.64
C PRO A 95 10.35 -23.37 -7.89
N VAL A 96 9.56 -24.45 -7.96
CA VAL A 96 9.54 -25.36 -9.12
C VAL A 96 8.87 -24.69 -10.32
N LEU A 97 7.76 -23.98 -10.10
CA LEU A 97 7.09 -23.18 -11.12
C LEU A 97 8.02 -22.09 -11.70
N LEU A 98 8.81 -21.42 -10.86
CA LEU A 98 9.82 -20.44 -11.30
C LEU A 98 10.97 -21.12 -12.07
N TYR A 99 11.48 -22.26 -11.60
CA TYR A 99 12.54 -23.01 -12.28
C TYR A 99 12.12 -23.51 -13.67
N VAL A 100 10.88 -23.99 -13.80
CA VAL A 100 10.32 -24.49 -15.05
C VAL A 100 10.05 -23.34 -16.03
N SER A 101 9.41 -22.26 -15.57
CA SER A 101 9.07 -21.11 -16.41
C SER A 101 10.27 -20.28 -16.89
N ARG A 102 11.45 -20.42 -16.26
CA ARG A 102 12.66 -19.65 -16.60
C ARG A 102 13.02 -19.68 -18.10
N LYS A 103 12.84 -20.82 -18.77
CA LYS A 103 13.17 -20.98 -20.20
C LYS A 103 12.23 -20.10 -21.03
N THR A 104 10.92 -20.29 -20.87
CA THR A 104 9.87 -19.52 -21.53
C THR A 104 9.95 -18.01 -21.25
N LEU A 105 10.37 -17.61 -20.05
CA LEU A 105 10.59 -16.21 -19.70
C LEU A 105 11.82 -15.61 -20.42
N ARG A 106 12.92 -16.35 -20.52
CA ARG A 106 14.11 -15.92 -21.27
C ARG A 106 13.85 -15.88 -22.77
N ASP A 107 13.17 -16.90 -23.31
CA ASP A 107 12.80 -16.97 -24.73
C ASP A 107 11.84 -15.84 -25.14
N ARG A 108 11.20 -15.16 -24.18
CA ARG A 108 10.37 -13.94 -24.35
C ARG A 108 11.12 -12.62 -24.09
N GLY A 109 12.42 -12.68 -23.77
CA GLY A 109 13.22 -11.50 -23.42
C GLY A 109 12.93 -10.90 -22.04
N TRP A 110 12.20 -11.60 -21.15
CA TRP A 110 11.84 -11.08 -19.82
C TRP A 110 12.90 -11.37 -18.76
N LEU A 111 13.79 -12.33 -19.00
CA LEU A 111 14.98 -12.60 -18.19
C LEU A 111 16.24 -12.31 -19.01
N PRO A 112 17.32 -11.76 -18.41
CA PRO A 112 18.60 -11.56 -19.10
C PRO A 112 19.22 -12.88 -19.59
N ASP A 113 20.01 -12.80 -20.66
CA ASP A 113 20.63 -13.98 -21.27
C ASP A 113 21.68 -14.69 -20.40
N ASN A 114 22.33 -13.95 -19.48
CA ASN A 114 23.30 -14.51 -18.54
C ASN A 114 22.61 -15.49 -17.58
N PRO A 115 22.89 -16.81 -17.69
CA PRO A 115 22.26 -17.79 -16.81
C PRO A 115 22.89 -17.69 -15.41
N LEU A 116 22.05 -17.62 -14.38
CA LEU A 116 22.50 -17.83 -13.01
C LEU A 116 23.21 -19.20 -12.92
N SER A 117 24.42 -19.22 -12.38
CA SER A 117 25.18 -20.46 -12.26
C SER A 117 24.46 -21.44 -11.33
N LEU A 118 24.69 -22.74 -11.54
CA LEU A 118 24.01 -23.79 -10.75
C LEU A 118 24.25 -23.61 -9.24
N TRP A 119 25.44 -23.12 -8.87
CA TRP A 119 25.78 -22.78 -7.48
C TRP A 119 25.08 -21.51 -6.97
N GLN A 120 24.95 -20.46 -7.78
CA GLN A 120 24.16 -19.26 -7.43
C GLN A 120 22.68 -19.60 -7.20
N LEU A 121 22.12 -20.51 -8.00
CA LEU A 121 20.74 -20.98 -7.85
C LEU A 121 20.56 -21.80 -6.56
N ILE A 122 21.54 -22.65 -6.21
CA ILE A 122 21.56 -23.35 -4.91
C ILE A 122 21.65 -22.35 -3.75
N LEU A 123 22.55 -21.36 -3.82
CA LEU A 123 22.68 -20.31 -2.80
C LEU A 123 21.37 -19.52 -2.64
N LEU A 124 20.69 -19.18 -3.74
CA LEU A 124 19.39 -18.52 -3.73
C LEU A 124 18.33 -19.38 -3.04
N CYS A 125 18.20 -20.67 -3.39
CA CYS A 125 17.24 -21.58 -2.76
C CYS A 125 17.51 -21.78 -1.26
N VAL A 126 18.77 -21.86 -0.84
CA VAL A 126 19.16 -21.90 0.58
C VAL A 126 18.82 -20.57 1.26
N GLY A 127 19.12 -19.44 0.61
CA GLY A 127 18.78 -18.09 1.09
C GLY A 127 17.29 -17.91 1.35
N VAL A 128 16.44 -18.23 0.36
CA VAL A 128 14.97 -18.23 0.50
C VAL A 128 14.54 -19.13 1.65
N THR A 129 15.03 -20.37 1.71
CA THR A 129 14.65 -21.30 2.78
C THR A 129 14.99 -20.74 4.17
N VAL A 130 16.19 -20.19 4.34
CA VAL A 130 16.65 -19.62 5.62
C VAL A 130 15.89 -18.34 5.98
N LEU A 131 15.66 -17.42 5.04
CA LEU A 131 14.90 -16.19 5.28
C LEU A 131 13.45 -16.48 5.64
N PHE A 132 12.78 -17.37 4.90
CA PHE A 132 11.42 -17.80 5.20
C PHE A 132 11.30 -18.38 6.61
N PHE A 133 12.18 -19.32 6.99
CA PHE A 133 12.18 -19.89 8.34
C PHE A 133 12.54 -18.87 9.42
N LEU A 134 13.42 -17.90 9.14
CA LEU A 134 13.73 -16.80 10.05
C LEU A 134 12.53 -15.85 10.24
N GLY A 135 11.77 -15.57 9.18
CA GLY A 135 10.52 -14.80 9.23
C GLY A 135 9.42 -15.52 10.03
N LEU A 136 9.29 -16.84 9.84
CA LEU A 136 8.42 -17.70 10.65
C LEU A 136 8.82 -17.68 12.13
N LEU A 137 10.11 -17.78 12.42
CA LEU A 137 10.65 -17.75 13.78
C LEU A 137 10.43 -16.38 14.44
N TYR A 138 10.72 -15.28 13.72
CA TYR A 138 10.43 -13.93 14.19
C TYR A 138 8.94 -13.74 14.52
N ALA A 139 8.07 -14.18 13.61
CA ALA A 139 6.63 -14.07 13.80
C ALA A 139 6.15 -14.85 15.04
N HIS A 140 6.65 -16.08 15.22
CA HIS A 140 6.26 -16.92 16.34
C HIS A 140 6.85 -16.48 17.68
N SER A 141 8.13 -16.13 17.74
CA SER A 141 8.86 -15.87 18.99
C SER A 141 8.81 -14.42 19.47
N PHE A 142 8.53 -13.45 18.59
CA PHE A 142 8.51 -12.01 18.94
C PHE A 142 7.17 -11.35 18.61
N PHE A 143 6.68 -11.48 17.38
CA PHE A 143 5.50 -10.72 16.94
C PHE A 143 4.19 -11.23 17.57
N LEU A 144 3.94 -12.56 17.55
CA LEU A 144 2.72 -13.13 18.10
C LEU A 144 2.58 -12.92 19.62
N PRO A 145 3.60 -13.09 20.47
CA PRO A 145 3.52 -12.75 21.90
C PRO A 145 3.13 -11.29 22.12
N LEU A 146 3.86 -10.34 21.52
CA LEU A 146 3.58 -8.91 21.63
C LEU A 146 2.15 -8.54 21.20
N LEU A 147 1.66 -9.16 20.12
CA LEU A 147 0.30 -9.01 19.64
C LEU A 147 -0.74 -9.59 20.60
N PHE A 148 -0.51 -10.78 21.15
CA PHE A 148 -1.46 -11.41 22.07
C PHE A 148 -1.51 -10.71 23.42
N ASP A 149 -0.36 -10.30 23.97
CA ASP A 149 -0.29 -9.50 25.19
C ASP A 149 -1.11 -8.22 25.06
N PHE A 150 -0.97 -7.50 23.94
CA PHE A 150 -1.77 -6.32 23.64
C PHE A 150 -3.28 -6.63 23.52
N LEU A 151 -3.65 -7.63 22.73
CA LEU A 151 -5.05 -7.97 22.48
C LEU A 151 -5.78 -8.47 23.74
N ILE A 152 -5.10 -9.25 24.57
CA ILE A 152 -5.65 -9.80 25.81
C ILE A 152 -5.72 -8.72 26.89
N SER A 153 -4.69 -7.88 27.02
CA SER A 153 -4.73 -6.70 27.89
C SER A 153 -5.91 -5.78 27.55
N ASN A 154 -6.17 -5.54 26.26
CA ASN A 154 -7.33 -4.78 25.79
C ASN A 154 -8.67 -5.49 26.08
N ALA A 155 -8.74 -6.82 25.92
CA ALA A 155 -9.94 -7.60 26.22
C ALA A 155 -10.29 -7.55 27.72
N GLN A 156 -9.29 -7.75 28.59
CA GLN A 156 -9.44 -7.66 30.05
C GLN A 156 -9.86 -6.24 30.49
N GLN A 157 -9.21 -5.18 29.99
CA GLN A 157 -9.62 -3.79 30.26
C GLN A 157 -11.06 -3.50 29.78
N SER A 158 -11.50 -4.19 28.73
CA SER A 158 -12.87 -4.10 28.21
C SER A 158 -13.90 -4.95 28.97
N GLY A 159 -13.50 -5.76 29.96
CA GLY A 159 -14.40 -6.68 30.67
C GLY A 159 -14.83 -7.92 29.87
N LEU A 160 -14.12 -8.23 28.77
CA LEU A 160 -14.43 -9.35 27.89
C LEU A 160 -13.63 -10.59 28.31
N ALA A 161 -14.33 -11.71 28.54
CA ALA A 161 -13.67 -13.00 28.78
C ALA A 161 -13.13 -13.57 27.44
N PRO A 162 -11.82 -13.88 27.30
CA PRO A 162 -11.22 -14.26 26.02
C PRO A 162 -11.53 -15.71 25.60
N HIS A 163 -12.74 -15.96 25.10
CA HIS A 163 -13.14 -17.27 24.55
C HIS A 163 -13.07 -17.29 23.01
N TYR A 164 -11.88 -17.49 22.45
CA TYR A 164 -11.69 -17.44 21.00
C TYR A 164 -12.19 -18.71 20.28
N SER A 165 -12.69 -18.55 19.06
CA SER A 165 -12.95 -19.65 18.15
C SER A 165 -11.64 -20.20 17.61
N PHE A 166 -11.36 -21.49 17.82
CA PHE A 166 -10.13 -22.15 17.34
C PHE A 166 -9.87 -21.87 15.85
N VAL A 167 -10.91 -21.96 15.01
CA VAL A 167 -10.78 -21.78 13.55
C VAL A 167 -10.42 -20.34 13.18
N LYS A 168 -11.04 -19.34 13.82
CA LYS A 168 -10.76 -17.92 13.57
C LYS A 168 -9.37 -17.53 14.09
N TRP A 169 -9.06 -17.96 15.30
CA TRP A 169 -7.78 -17.77 15.96
C TRP A 169 -6.63 -18.39 15.15
N PHE A 170 -6.73 -19.67 14.77
CA PHE A 170 -5.68 -20.36 14.01
C PHE A 170 -5.50 -19.75 12.61
N ARG A 171 -6.58 -19.38 11.92
CA ARG A 171 -6.49 -18.67 10.62
C ARG A 171 -5.74 -17.34 10.76
N PHE A 172 -5.97 -16.60 11.84
CA PHE A 172 -5.30 -15.35 12.15
C PHE A 172 -3.80 -15.54 12.41
N LEU A 173 -3.42 -16.54 13.23
CA LEU A 173 -2.00 -16.90 13.43
C LEU A 173 -1.33 -17.27 12.10
N MET A 174 -1.91 -18.20 11.35
CA MET A 174 -1.30 -18.67 10.09
C MET A 174 -1.11 -17.53 9.09
N LEU A 175 -2.09 -16.64 8.95
CA LEU A 175 -2.01 -15.51 8.03
C LEU A 175 -0.90 -14.53 8.43
N ILE A 176 -0.72 -14.26 9.73
CA ILE A 176 0.36 -13.39 10.24
C ILE A 176 1.73 -14.06 10.09
N THR A 177 1.87 -15.30 10.57
CA THR A 177 3.13 -16.05 10.52
C THR A 177 3.60 -16.26 9.09
N LEU A 178 2.69 -16.62 8.18
CA LEU A 178 3.00 -16.81 6.78
C LEU A 178 3.28 -15.48 6.07
N GLY A 179 2.52 -14.43 6.39
CA GLY A 179 2.75 -13.08 5.86
C GLY A 179 4.13 -12.53 6.24
N MET A 180 4.58 -12.77 7.47
CA MET A 180 5.94 -12.42 7.94
C MET A 180 7.03 -13.28 7.29
N GLY A 181 6.77 -14.58 7.08
CA GLY A 181 7.68 -15.45 6.30
C GLY A 181 7.87 -14.96 4.87
N ILE A 182 6.79 -14.60 4.17
CA ILE A 182 6.83 -14.03 2.82
C ILE A 182 7.48 -12.64 2.82
N ALA A 183 7.22 -11.80 3.83
CA ALA A 183 7.84 -10.48 3.95
C ALA A 183 9.35 -10.56 4.23
N ALA A 184 9.83 -11.62 4.86
CA ALA A 184 11.26 -11.85 5.09
C ALA A 184 12.05 -12.12 3.79
N GLU A 185 11.39 -12.48 2.69
CA GLU A 185 12.02 -12.64 1.35
C GLU A 185 12.38 -11.31 0.67
N LEU A 186 11.82 -10.20 1.15
CA LEU A 186 11.94 -8.88 0.53
C LEU A 186 13.41 -8.42 0.28
N PRO A 187 14.39 -8.67 1.17
CA PRO A 187 15.80 -8.34 0.91
C PRO A 187 16.38 -9.14 -0.24
N LEU A 188 16.15 -10.45 -0.26
CA LEU A 188 16.67 -11.34 -1.29
C LEU A 188 16.03 -11.05 -2.64
N PHE A 189 14.74 -10.72 -2.66
CA PHE A 189 14.00 -10.31 -3.84
C PHE A 189 14.54 -9.01 -4.47
N MET A 190 14.78 -7.96 -3.66
CA MET A 190 15.34 -6.69 -4.15
C MET A 190 16.77 -6.83 -4.64
N VAL A 191 17.60 -7.59 -3.91
CA VAL A 191 18.96 -7.94 -4.34
C VAL A 191 18.92 -8.68 -5.68
N LEU A 192 18.09 -9.71 -5.82
CA LEU A 192 18.01 -10.52 -7.04
C LEU A 192 17.56 -9.71 -8.26
N LEU A 193 16.52 -8.88 -8.12
CA LEU A 193 16.02 -8.03 -9.21
C LEU A 193 17.05 -6.98 -9.64
N SER A 194 17.77 -6.39 -8.68
CA SER A 194 18.77 -5.36 -8.99
C SER A 194 20.07 -5.97 -9.50
N TYR A 195 20.53 -7.09 -8.95
CA TYR A 195 21.72 -7.81 -9.39
C TYR A 195 21.58 -8.37 -10.81
N SER A 196 20.37 -8.85 -11.15
CA SER A 196 19.98 -9.26 -12.50
C SER A 196 19.69 -8.06 -13.43
N ASN A 197 19.71 -6.84 -12.91
CA ASN A 197 19.37 -5.60 -13.61
C ASN A 197 17.96 -5.57 -14.25
N ILE A 198 16.98 -6.26 -13.63
CA ILE A 198 15.57 -6.23 -14.04
C ILE A 198 14.88 -4.96 -13.49
N VAL A 199 15.25 -4.53 -12.29
CA VAL A 199 14.81 -3.28 -11.66
C VAL A 199 16.03 -2.58 -11.07
N PRO A 200 16.37 -1.34 -11.44
CA PRO A 200 17.54 -0.66 -10.88
C PRO A 200 17.29 -0.25 -9.42
N TYR A 201 18.36 -0.21 -8.62
CA TYR A 201 18.30 0.18 -7.20
C TYR A 201 17.60 1.52 -6.97
N ARG A 202 17.85 2.49 -7.85
CA ARG A 202 17.21 3.82 -7.85
C ARG A 202 15.68 3.73 -7.85
N THR A 203 15.07 2.81 -8.61
CA THR A 203 13.60 2.63 -8.62
C THR A 203 13.06 2.20 -7.25
N PHE A 204 13.79 1.35 -6.52
CA PHE A 204 13.38 1.01 -5.16
C PHE A 204 13.56 2.20 -4.23
N ARG A 205 14.72 2.87 -4.25
CA ARG A 205 15.02 4.07 -3.44
C ARG A 205 13.96 5.15 -3.63
N ASP A 206 13.73 5.59 -4.86
CA ASP A 206 12.89 6.75 -5.17
C ASP A 206 11.39 6.46 -4.93
N LYS A 207 10.97 5.19 -5.00
CA LYS A 207 9.60 4.76 -4.71
C LYS A 207 9.37 4.29 -3.27
N TRP A 208 10.28 4.60 -2.33
CA TRP A 208 10.12 4.24 -0.90
C TRP A 208 8.76 4.65 -0.31
N ARG A 209 8.28 5.85 -0.64
CA ARG A 209 6.94 6.35 -0.23
C ARG A 209 5.79 5.44 -0.68
N HIS A 210 5.89 4.83 -1.86
CA HIS A 210 4.90 3.86 -2.34
C HIS A 210 5.00 2.54 -1.57
N ALA A 211 6.20 2.08 -1.24
CA ALA A 211 6.39 0.89 -0.41
C ALA A 211 5.79 1.08 1.00
N VAL A 212 5.94 2.25 1.61
CA VAL A 212 5.27 2.60 2.88
C VAL A 212 3.75 2.46 2.76
N VAL A 213 3.13 3.04 1.72
CA VAL A 213 1.68 2.94 1.49
C VAL A 213 1.24 1.51 1.24
N ILE A 214 1.99 0.73 0.46
CA ILE A 214 1.70 -0.69 0.19
C ILE A 214 1.78 -1.50 1.49
N ILE A 215 2.81 -1.29 2.31
CA ILE A 215 2.95 -1.91 3.63
C ILE A 215 1.72 -1.57 4.48
N TYR A 216 1.43 -0.30 4.76
CA TYR A 216 0.26 0.06 5.58
C TYR A 216 -1.07 -0.48 5.02
N THR A 217 -1.22 -0.55 3.69
CA THR A 217 -2.41 -1.11 3.01
C THR A 217 -2.53 -2.63 3.21
N LEU A 218 -1.45 -3.38 3.01
CA LEU A 218 -1.39 -4.81 3.31
C LEU A 218 -1.60 -5.07 4.80
N GLY A 219 -1.05 -4.22 5.67
CA GLY A 219 -1.33 -4.21 7.11
C GLY A 219 -2.83 -4.16 7.39
N ALA A 220 -3.56 -3.20 6.81
CA ALA A 220 -5.01 -3.10 6.97
C ALA A 220 -5.83 -4.29 6.41
N VAL A 221 -5.22 -5.14 5.57
CA VAL A 221 -5.81 -6.40 5.07
C VAL A 221 -5.48 -7.59 5.99
N PHE A 222 -4.26 -7.64 6.54
CA PHE A 222 -3.77 -8.75 7.36
C PHE A 222 -4.04 -8.59 8.86
N THR A 223 -3.98 -7.37 9.37
CA THR A 223 -4.35 -6.97 10.73
C THR A 223 -5.72 -6.30 10.74
N PRO A 224 -6.32 -6.06 11.91
CA PRO A 224 -7.41 -5.12 12.03
C PRO A 224 -7.04 -3.74 11.47
N PRO A 225 -8.04 -2.95 11.02
CA PRO A 225 -7.86 -1.53 10.73
C PRO A 225 -7.85 -0.71 12.04
N ASP A 226 -6.97 -1.06 12.98
CA ASP A 226 -6.69 -0.27 14.17
C ASP A 226 -5.25 0.27 14.11
N PRO A 227 -5.00 1.53 14.52
CA PRO A 227 -3.67 2.13 14.34
C PRO A 227 -2.55 1.40 15.07
N PHE A 228 -2.82 0.74 16.19
CA PHE A 228 -1.78 0.12 17.00
C PHE A 228 -1.27 -1.17 16.37
N THR A 229 -2.16 -2.12 16.04
CA THR A 229 -1.75 -3.38 15.41
C THR A 229 -1.23 -3.16 13.99
N GLN A 230 -1.77 -2.16 13.27
CA GLN A 230 -1.29 -1.78 11.94
C GLN A 230 0.12 -1.17 11.99
N VAL A 231 0.44 -0.27 12.94
CA VAL A 231 1.80 0.25 13.14
C VAL A 231 2.75 -0.86 13.62
N MET A 232 2.31 -1.70 14.56
CA MET A 232 3.10 -2.82 15.06
C MET A 232 3.47 -3.82 13.96
N TRP A 233 2.56 -4.09 13.02
CA TRP A 233 2.82 -4.92 11.83
C TRP A 233 3.67 -4.19 10.78
N ALA A 234 3.42 -2.90 10.54
CA ALA A 234 4.16 -2.12 9.54
C ALA A 234 5.63 -1.92 9.95
N THR A 235 5.91 -1.72 11.25
CA THR A 235 7.26 -1.44 11.78
C THR A 235 8.32 -2.47 11.34
N PRO A 236 8.17 -3.79 11.55
CA PRO A 236 9.16 -4.77 11.08
C PRO A 236 9.26 -4.84 9.55
N LEU A 237 8.16 -4.62 8.81
CA LEU A 237 8.21 -4.61 7.34
C LEU A 237 8.91 -3.36 6.77
N LEU A 238 8.71 -2.19 7.39
CA LEU A 238 9.44 -0.97 7.06
C LEU A 238 10.93 -1.11 7.37
N PHE A 239 11.27 -1.74 8.50
CA PHE A 239 12.65 -2.09 8.83
C PHE A 239 13.24 -3.06 7.80
N LEU A 240 12.53 -4.14 7.46
CA LEU A 240 12.92 -5.08 6.40
C LEU A 240 13.15 -4.38 5.07
N TYR A 241 12.26 -3.46 4.67
CA TYR A 241 12.37 -2.67 3.44
C TYR A 241 13.61 -1.75 3.45
N MET A 242 13.86 -1.02 4.54
CA MET A 242 15.06 -0.19 4.69
C MET A 242 16.36 -1.03 4.70
N PHE A 243 16.36 -2.16 5.40
CA PHE A 243 17.45 -3.13 5.39
C PHE A 243 17.70 -3.69 3.98
N SER A 244 16.63 -3.93 3.21
CA SER A 244 16.70 -4.42 1.83
C SER A 244 17.34 -3.41 0.90
N LEU A 245 17.02 -2.11 1.03
CA LEU A 245 17.70 -1.05 0.29
C LEU A 245 19.20 -1.02 0.62
N LEU A 246 19.56 -1.07 1.90
CA LEU A 246 20.96 -1.06 2.35
C LEU A 246 21.73 -2.28 1.81
N LEU A 247 21.16 -3.48 1.94
CA LEU A 247 21.76 -4.73 1.45
C LEU A 247 21.90 -4.74 -0.08
N THR A 248 20.91 -4.21 -0.80
CA THR A 248 20.93 -4.10 -2.27
C THR A 248 22.05 -3.15 -2.72
N ARG A 249 22.15 -1.95 -2.12
CA ARG A 249 23.26 -1.03 -2.39
C ARG A 249 24.61 -1.68 -2.11
N PHE A 250 24.75 -2.34 -0.96
CA PHE A 250 25.97 -3.04 -0.55
C PHE A 250 26.44 -4.09 -1.56
N ILE A 251 25.54 -4.98 -2.00
CA ILE A 251 25.89 -6.05 -2.94
C ILE A 251 26.20 -5.50 -4.33
N LEU A 252 25.48 -4.48 -4.80
CA LEU A 252 25.77 -3.82 -6.08
C LEU A 252 27.10 -3.06 -6.04
N THR A 253 27.39 -2.30 -4.98
CA THR A 253 28.66 -1.60 -4.84
C THR A 253 29.85 -2.58 -4.84
N ILE A 254 29.74 -3.74 -4.20
CA ILE A 254 30.80 -4.77 -4.26
C ILE A 254 30.96 -5.30 -5.69
N LYS A 255 29.86 -5.57 -6.40
CA LYS A 255 29.85 -6.07 -7.78
C LYS A 255 30.49 -5.09 -8.76
N TYR A 256 30.16 -3.80 -8.69
CA TYR A 256 30.73 -2.80 -9.60
C TYR A 256 32.15 -2.40 -9.19
N SER A 257 32.44 -2.32 -7.88
CA SER A 257 33.80 -2.04 -7.42
C SER A 257 34.81 -3.12 -7.83
N SER A 258 34.45 -4.41 -7.88
CA SER A 258 35.40 -5.44 -8.31
C SER A 258 35.87 -5.26 -9.76
N ASP A 259 35.03 -4.64 -10.59
CA ASP A 259 35.22 -4.55 -12.03
C ASP A 259 35.89 -3.22 -12.43
N GLU A 260 35.69 -2.16 -11.63
CA GLU A 260 36.08 -0.78 -11.98
C GLU A 260 37.17 -0.18 -11.06
N PHE A 261 37.19 -0.51 -9.76
CA PHE A 261 38.15 0.05 -8.78
C PHE A 261 38.57 -0.95 -7.71
N GLY A 262 39.85 -1.35 -7.71
CA GLY A 262 40.39 -2.22 -6.66
C GLY A 262 40.10 -1.69 -5.25
N LEU A 263 39.39 -2.47 -4.42
CA LEU A 263 38.89 -2.08 -3.08
C LEU A 263 39.97 -1.43 -2.18
N LEU A 264 41.22 -1.91 -2.28
CA LEU A 264 42.36 -1.36 -1.55
C LEU A 264 42.71 0.07 -1.97
N MET A 265 42.48 0.45 -3.23
CA MET A 265 42.75 1.79 -3.74
C MET A 265 41.80 2.83 -3.12
N ILE A 266 40.53 2.48 -2.90
CA ILE A 266 39.55 3.32 -2.19
C ILE A 266 39.98 3.50 -0.73
N ALA A 267 40.40 2.41 -0.07
CA ALA A 267 40.91 2.46 1.31
C ALA A 267 42.18 3.32 1.46
N VAL A 268 43.10 3.24 0.50
CA VAL A 268 44.34 4.04 0.47
C VAL A 268 44.05 5.51 0.16
N LYS A 269 43.21 5.81 -0.83
CA LYS A 269 42.81 7.18 -1.21
C LYS A 269 42.18 7.93 -0.04
N ASN A 270 41.31 7.26 0.72
CA ASN A 270 40.55 7.85 1.83
C ASN A 270 41.09 7.45 3.22
N TRP A 271 42.34 6.98 3.30
CA TRP A 271 42.98 6.51 4.54
C TRP A 271 42.96 7.55 5.66
N ASN A 272 43.16 8.82 5.33
CA ASN A 272 43.09 9.94 6.27
C ASN A 272 41.72 10.09 6.95
N ILE A 273 40.62 9.89 6.22
CA ILE A 273 39.25 9.98 6.74
C ILE A 273 38.93 8.74 7.57
N ILE A 274 39.31 7.55 7.10
CA ILE A 274 39.06 6.27 7.78
C ILE A 274 39.85 6.22 9.10
N LEU A 275 41.16 6.48 9.08
CA LEU A 275 41.98 6.48 10.29
C LEU A 275 41.63 7.66 11.21
N GLY A 276 41.25 8.81 10.63
CA GLY A 276 40.73 9.96 11.38
C GLY A 276 39.45 9.63 12.17
N SER A 277 38.48 8.95 11.55
CA SER A 277 37.24 8.55 12.23
C SER A 277 37.50 7.49 13.32
N MET A 278 38.39 6.52 13.06
CA MET A 278 38.82 5.52 14.05
C MET A 278 39.41 6.19 15.29
N LEU A 279 40.41 7.07 15.10
CA LEU A 279 41.08 7.74 16.21
C LEU A 279 40.14 8.68 16.97
N LEU A 280 39.32 9.46 16.26
CA LEU A 280 38.40 10.41 16.89
C LEU A 280 37.32 9.69 17.71
N ALA A 281 36.68 8.66 17.15
CA ALA A 281 35.66 7.89 17.87
C ALA A 281 36.25 7.14 19.07
N GLY A 282 37.41 6.48 18.90
CA GLY A 282 38.09 5.77 20.00
C GLY A 282 38.54 6.71 21.11
N ALA A 283 39.13 7.85 20.77
CA ALA A 283 39.57 8.86 21.74
C ALA A 283 38.39 9.51 22.48
N LEU A 284 37.28 9.81 21.78
CA LEU A 284 36.08 10.39 22.38
C LEU A 284 35.41 9.42 23.35
N VAL A 285 35.30 8.14 23.00
CA VAL A 285 34.81 7.09 23.91
C VAL A 285 35.73 6.98 25.11
N TYR A 286 37.04 6.80 24.91
CA TYR A 286 38.01 6.70 26.01
C TYR A 286 37.95 7.90 26.96
N TRP A 287 37.92 9.12 26.43
CA TRP A 287 37.79 10.37 27.18
C TRP A 287 36.47 10.45 27.97
N SER A 288 35.35 10.01 27.37
CA SER A 288 34.04 10.02 28.02
C SER A 288 34.00 9.03 29.21
N LEU A 289 34.63 7.86 29.06
CA LEU A 289 34.72 6.83 30.09
C LEU A 289 35.71 7.22 31.19
N ALA A 290 36.84 7.84 30.84
CA ALA A 290 37.82 8.37 31.78
C ALA A 290 37.26 9.49 32.66
N ARG A 291 36.37 10.34 32.11
CA ARG A 291 35.63 11.37 32.88
C ARG A 291 34.39 10.85 33.61
N GLY A 292 34.05 9.57 33.48
CA GLY A 292 32.94 8.95 34.22
C GLY A 292 31.54 9.26 33.67
N TYR A 293 31.41 9.81 32.46
CA TYR A 293 30.10 10.14 31.87
C TYR A 293 29.18 8.92 31.70
N GLY A 294 29.73 7.70 31.57
CA GLY A 294 28.94 6.47 31.55
C GLY A 294 28.15 6.22 32.84
N ALA A 295 28.68 6.60 34.01
CA ALA A 295 27.96 6.49 35.28
C ALA A 295 26.86 7.56 35.38
N MET A 296 27.13 8.79 34.93
CA MET A 296 26.10 9.84 34.81
C MET A 296 24.97 9.40 33.86
N ALA A 297 25.30 8.88 32.68
CA ALA A 297 24.32 8.39 31.71
C ALA A 297 23.44 7.27 32.30
N SER A 298 24.03 6.32 33.04
CA SER A 298 23.27 5.28 33.73
C SER A 298 22.30 5.85 34.78
N SER A 299 22.71 6.88 35.54
CA SER A 299 21.82 7.56 36.51
C SER A 299 20.69 8.36 35.85
N TYR A 300 20.94 8.98 34.69
CA TYR A 300 19.90 9.63 33.90
C TYR A 300 18.91 8.62 33.32
N LEU A 301 19.37 7.47 32.82
CA LEU A 301 18.51 6.41 32.29
C LEU A 301 17.57 5.85 33.38
N THR A 302 18.06 5.62 34.60
CA THR A 302 17.20 5.18 35.71
C THR A 302 16.16 6.22 36.12
N THR A 303 16.45 7.51 35.93
CA THR A 303 15.49 8.59 36.23
C THR A 303 14.27 8.53 35.30
N TYR A 304 14.42 7.96 34.10
CA TYR A 304 13.34 7.75 33.12
C TYR A 304 12.84 6.30 33.07
N GLY A 305 13.18 5.46 34.07
CA GLY A 305 12.72 4.07 34.15
C GLY A 305 13.34 3.12 33.13
N LEU A 306 14.42 3.53 32.45
CA LEU A 306 15.18 2.67 31.55
C LEU A 306 16.19 1.80 32.33
N PRO A 307 16.58 0.63 31.83
CA PRO A 307 17.57 -0.24 32.49
C PRO A 307 18.90 0.48 32.75
N GLN A 308 19.52 0.18 33.89
CA GLN A 308 20.90 0.63 34.14
C GLN A 308 21.83 0.09 33.06
N LEU A 309 22.72 0.95 32.55
CA LEU A 309 23.83 0.49 31.72
C LEU A 309 24.73 -0.40 32.56
N PRO A 310 25.02 -1.65 32.13
CA PRO A 310 25.94 -2.52 32.85
C PRO A 310 27.33 -1.88 32.96
N PRO A 311 28.05 -2.07 34.08
CA PRO A 311 29.43 -1.59 34.20
C PRO A 311 30.30 -2.23 33.12
N ILE A 312 31.27 -1.49 32.58
CA ILE A 312 32.12 -1.92 31.45
C ILE A 312 32.82 -3.28 31.73
N GLU A 313 33.13 -3.51 33.00
CA GLU A 313 33.72 -4.73 33.57
C GLU A 313 32.86 -5.99 33.39
N SER A 314 31.54 -5.86 33.11
CA SER A 314 30.67 -7.00 32.79
C SER A 314 30.71 -7.41 31.31
N PHE A 315 31.19 -6.54 30.41
CA PHE A 315 31.30 -6.84 28.98
C PHE A 315 32.67 -7.42 28.61
N VAL A 316 33.71 -7.09 29.37
CA VAL A 316 35.09 -7.54 29.09
C VAL A 316 35.76 -7.94 30.41
N PRO A 317 36.27 -9.19 30.55
CA PRO A 317 36.91 -9.68 31.77
C PRO A 317 38.34 -9.12 31.92
N LEU A 318 38.45 -7.80 32.01
CA LEU A 318 39.70 -7.04 32.14
C LEU A 318 39.54 -5.98 33.23
N SER A 319 40.64 -5.53 33.82
CA SER A 319 40.62 -4.42 34.76
C SER A 319 40.20 -3.10 34.08
N ARG A 320 39.71 -2.14 34.88
CA ARG A 320 39.01 -0.95 34.39
C ARG A 320 39.74 -0.14 33.30
N GLN A 321 41.06 0.01 33.38
CA GLN A 321 41.86 0.72 32.37
C GLN A 321 41.94 -0.03 31.03
N PRO A 322 42.43 -1.30 30.95
CA PRO A 322 42.42 -2.06 29.71
C PRO A 322 41.01 -2.33 29.16
N ALA A 323 39.98 -2.44 30.02
CA ALA A 323 38.59 -2.57 29.55
C ALA A 323 38.10 -1.30 28.82
N MET A 324 38.44 -0.09 29.31
CA MET A 324 38.16 1.17 28.61
C MET A 324 38.89 1.27 27.27
N LEU A 325 40.15 0.82 27.19
CA LEU A 325 40.92 0.80 25.94
C LEU A 325 40.37 -0.21 24.95
N ALA A 326 39.99 -1.41 25.40
CA ALA A 326 39.37 -2.44 24.56
C ALA A 326 38.04 -1.96 23.98
N LEU A 327 37.16 -1.36 24.79
CA LEU A 327 35.88 -0.84 24.32
C LEU A 327 36.06 0.37 23.38
N GLY A 328 37.02 1.27 23.68
CA GLY A 328 37.43 2.35 22.78
C GLY A 328 37.97 1.83 21.43
N ALA A 329 38.75 0.74 21.44
CA ALA A 329 39.28 0.11 20.22
C ALA A 329 38.18 -0.57 19.39
N VAL A 330 37.19 -1.20 20.03
CA VAL A 330 36.02 -1.75 19.33
C VAL A 330 35.20 -0.64 18.66
N VAL A 331 34.95 0.47 19.36
CA VAL A 331 34.23 1.62 18.76
C VAL A 331 35.08 2.33 17.68
N ALA A 332 36.40 2.38 17.84
CA ALA A 332 37.30 2.86 16.78
C ALA A 332 37.18 1.99 15.53
N LEU A 333 37.29 0.66 15.67
CA LEU A 333 37.18 -0.29 14.55
C LEU A 333 35.83 -0.20 13.85
N THR A 334 34.71 -0.11 14.58
CA THR A 334 33.38 0.03 13.96
C THR A 334 33.18 1.39 13.30
N ALA A 335 33.73 2.48 13.85
CA ALA A 335 33.72 3.79 13.20
C ALA A 335 34.58 3.80 11.92
N GLY A 336 35.72 3.09 11.92
CA GLY A 336 36.59 2.91 10.77
C GLY A 336 35.95 2.11 9.64
N THR A 337 35.36 0.95 9.95
CA THR A 337 34.64 0.15 8.94
C THR A 337 33.41 0.87 8.42
N THR A 338 32.67 1.58 9.27
CA THR A 338 31.54 2.42 8.84
C THR A 338 31.99 3.56 7.93
N ALA A 339 33.06 4.27 8.28
CA ALA A 339 33.63 5.32 7.43
C ALA A 339 34.15 4.77 6.10
N TYR A 340 34.80 3.60 6.09
CA TYR A 340 35.19 2.91 4.87
C TYR A 340 33.98 2.57 3.99
N PHE A 341 32.88 2.03 4.56
CA PHE A 341 31.67 1.75 3.78
C PHE A 341 30.96 3.01 3.28
N ILE A 342 30.92 4.09 4.05
CA ILE A 342 30.41 5.39 3.58
C ILE A 342 31.24 5.89 2.40
N GLN A 343 32.58 5.82 2.50
CA GLN A 343 33.46 6.23 1.41
C GLN A 343 33.28 5.33 0.17
N LEU A 344 33.19 4.01 0.35
CA LEU A 344 32.89 3.04 -0.71
C LEU A 344 31.57 3.38 -1.43
N PHE A 345 30.51 3.68 -0.66
CA PHE A 345 29.18 4.04 -1.17
C PHE A 345 29.12 5.41 -1.84
N ASN A 346 30.01 6.34 -1.49
CA ASN A 346 30.10 7.67 -2.10
C ASN A 346 31.04 7.69 -3.32
N THR A 347 31.96 6.73 -3.46
CA THR A 347 32.87 6.63 -4.61
C THR A 347 32.33 5.76 -5.74
N VAL A 348 31.47 4.79 -5.43
CA VAL A 348 30.85 3.88 -6.40
C VAL A 348 29.34 4.07 -6.28
N ASP A 349 28.76 4.86 -7.19
CA ASP A 349 27.32 5.04 -7.23
C ASP A 349 26.66 3.99 -8.16
N PRO A 350 25.96 2.98 -7.61
CA PRO A 350 25.28 1.98 -8.42
C PRO A 350 24.07 2.52 -9.18
N THR A 351 23.71 3.82 -9.06
CA THR A 351 22.66 4.42 -9.89
C THR A 351 23.13 4.81 -11.29
N GLU A 352 24.41 5.14 -11.48
CA GLU A 352 24.94 5.60 -12.78
C GLU A 352 25.42 4.47 -13.69
N ALA A 353 25.78 3.31 -13.11
CA ALA A 353 26.41 2.14 -13.75
C ALA A 353 25.60 1.44 -14.87
N ARG A 354 24.54 2.09 -15.40
CA ARG A 354 23.77 1.64 -16.56
C ARG A 354 23.19 2.74 -17.44
N TYR A 355 23.42 4.04 -17.13
CA TYR A 355 22.97 5.15 -17.98
C TYR A 355 24.09 5.79 -18.80
N SER A 356 25.35 5.62 -18.40
CA SER A 356 26.40 5.51 -19.42
C SER A 356 26.25 4.12 -20.07
N PRO A 357 25.97 3.98 -21.38
CA PRO A 357 26.54 2.85 -22.09
C PRO A 357 28.04 2.89 -21.77
N ALA A 358 28.63 1.75 -21.38
CA ALA A 358 30.07 1.69 -21.09
C ALA A 358 30.78 2.46 -22.21
N PRO A 359 31.61 3.47 -21.90
CA PRO A 359 32.24 4.27 -22.93
C PRO A 359 32.91 3.27 -23.84
N ALA A 360 32.40 3.14 -25.07
CA ALA A 360 33.03 2.32 -26.07
C ALA A 360 34.46 2.83 -26.06
N SER A 361 35.41 1.96 -25.69
CA SER A 361 36.82 2.30 -25.73
C SER A 361 37.01 2.96 -27.08
N ALA A 362 37.30 4.26 -27.07
CA ALA A 362 37.59 4.98 -28.29
C ALA A 362 38.94 4.44 -28.73
N GLY A 363 38.88 3.28 -29.39
CA GLY A 363 39.97 2.79 -30.22
C GLY A 363 40.31 3.92 -31.18
N ASP A 364 41.58 3.97 -31.54
CA ASP A 364 42.11 5.00 -32.42
C ASP A 364 41.14 5.13 -33.62
N PRO A 365 40.53 6.31 -33.88
CA PRO A 365 39.43 6.41 -34.83
C PRO A 365 39.81 6.03 -36.27
N SER A 366 41.10 5.79 -36.56
CA SER A 366 41.61 5.16 -37.78
C SER A 366 41.51 3.62 -37.85
N GLU A 367 41.29 2.89 -36.73
CA GLU A 367 41.24 1.41 -36.70
C GLU A 367 39.84 0.80 -36.99
N VAL A 368 38.89 1.59 -37.53
CA VAL A 368 37.52 1.14 -37.77
C VAL A 368 37.43 0.20 -38.99
N ASP A 369 37.13 -1.08 -38.74
CA ASP A 369 36.97 -2.12 -39.78
C ASP A 369 35.73 -1.88 -40.67
N LEU A 370 35.97 -1.19 -41.80
CA LEU A 370 34.96 -0.89 -42.84
C LEU A 370 34.29 -2.14 -43.42
N SER A 371 34.88 -3.33 -43.32
CA SER A 371 34.29 -4.56 -43.86
C SER A 371 32.98 -4.92 -43.16
N ARG A 372 32.82 -4.54 -41.88
CA ARG A 372 31.69 -4.91 -41.00
C ARG A 372 30.54 -3.90 -40.96
N LEU A 373 30.78 -2.66 -41.40
CA LEU A 373 29.77 -1.60 -41.41
C LEU A 373 28.78 -1.76 -42.59
N ASP A 374 27.56 -1.28 -42.43
CA ASP A 374 26.59 -1.11 -43.52
C ASP A 374 26.72 0.28 -44.18
N ALA A 375 26.01 0.50 -45.29
CA ALA A 375 26.17 1.70 -46.12
C ALA A 375 25.85 2.99 -45.34
N ASP A 376 24.76 2.99 -44.56
CA ASP A 376 24.35 4.14 -43.76
C ASP A 376 25.37 4.47 -42.65
N SER A 377 25.98 3.45 -42.01
CA SER A 377 27.04 3.67 -41.02
C SER A 377 28.36 4.14 -41.63
N ILE A 378 28.65 3.78 -42.89
CA ILE A 378 29.86 4.25 -43.61
C ILE A 378 29.77 5.76 -43.90
N ALA A 379 28.58 6.26 -44.26
CA ALA A 379 28.37 7.70 -44.48
C ALA A 379 28.64 8.55 -43.22
N VAL A 380 28.46 7.98 -42.02
CA VAL A 380 28.64 8.66 -40.72
C VAL A 380 29.98 8.30 -40.04
N ALA A 381 30.76 7.39 -40.61
CA ALA A 381 32.04 6.94 -40.04
C ALA A 381 33.08 8.08 -39.94
N PRO A 382 34.00 8.04 -38.95
CA PRO A 382 35.01 9.08 -38.75
C PRO A 382 35.85 9.33 -40.02
N PRO A 383 36.12 10.60 -40.39
CA PRO A 383 36.89 10.90 -41.59
C PRO A 383 38.35 10.44 -41.49
N GLU A 384 38.89 10.27 -40.27
CA GLU A 384 40.27 9.87 -40.05
C GLU A 384 40.62 8.54 -40.74
N VAL A 385 39.72 7.54 -40.69
CA VAL A 385 39.85 6.24 -41.39
C VAL A 385 40.16 6.46 -42.87
N PHE A 386 39.37 7.29 -43.53
CA PHE A 386 39.42 7.53 -44.97
C PHE A 386 40.58 8.44 -45.37
N THR A 387 41.01 9.37 -44.51
CA THR A 387 42.24 10.14 -44.76
C THR A 387 43.51 9.30 -44.63
N SER A 388 43.48 8.22 -43.83
CA SER A 388 44.62 7.33 -43.62
C SER A 388 44.75 6.20 -44.64
N MET A 389 43.68 5.86 -45.37
CA MET A 389 43.67 4.79 -46.37
C MET A 389 44.18 5.27 -47.73
N SER A 390 44.73 4.34 -48.52
CA SER A 390 45.09 4.58 -49.91
C SER A 390 43.89 4.42 -50.86
N GLU A 391 43.99 5.03 -52.05
CA GLU A 391 43.00 4.86 -53.14
C GLU A 391 42.85 3.39 -53.55
N GLU A 392 43.95 2.62 -53.53
CA GLU A 392 43.95 1.19 -53.84
C GLU A 392 43.17 0.37 -52.79
N GLU A 393 43.30 0.68 -51.50
CA GLU A 393 42.51 0.05 -50.43
C GLU A 393 41.03 0.45 -50.48
N ALA A 394 40.71 1.72 -50.77
CA ALA A 394 39.33 2.18 -50.92
C ALA A 394 38.63 1.46 -52.09
N LEU A 395 39.33 1.32 -53.22
CA LEU A 395 38.88 0.53 -54.36
C LEU A 395 38.76 -0.96 -54.03
N GLU A 396 39.64 -1.53 -53.20
CA GLU A 396 39.51 -2.93 -52.76
C GLU A 396 38.23 -3.13 -51.93
N TYR A 397 37.95 -2.26 -50.94
CA TYR A 397 36.73 -2.34 -50.15
C TYR A 397 35.45 -2.15 -50.99
N ALA A 398 35.48 -1.24 -51.96
CA ALA A 398 34.37 -1.04 -52.91
C ALA A 398 34.15 -2.28 -53.79
N ASN A 399 35.21 -2.88 -54.32
CA ASN A 399 35.13 -4.13 -55.10
C ASN A 399 34.63 -5.31 -54.25
N GLN A 400 35.11 -5.48 -53.01
CA GLN A 400 34.60 -6.51 -52.10
C GLN A 400 33.12 -6.31 -51.74
N ALA A 401 32.63 -5.07 -51.68
CA ALA A 401 31.21 -4.77 -51.49
C ALA A 401 30.36 -5.11 -52.74
N MET A 402 30.89 -4.81 -53.94
CA MET A 402 30.27 -5.20 -55.22
C MET A 402 30.20 -6.72 -55.39
N GLU A 403 31.26 -7.46 -55.08
CA GLU A 403 31.27 -8.94 -55.13
C GLU A 403 30.25 -9.57 -54.17
N ARG A 404 29.98 -8.91 -53.04
CA ARG A 404 28.95 -9.32 -52.07
C ARG A 404 27.53 -8.83 -52.44
N GLY A 405 27.36 -8.20 -53.60
CA GLY A 405 26.07 -7.76 -54.12
C GLY A 405 25.49 -6.51 -53.42
N ASN A 406 26.34 -5.68 -52.81
CA ASN A 406 25.93 -4.46 -52.09
C ASN A 406 26.51 -3.20 -52.76
N PRO A 407 25.90 -2.71 -53.87
CA PRO A 407 26.42 -1.57 -54.62
C PRO A 407 26.34 -0.25 -53.84
N THR A 408 25.30 -0.06 -53.01
CA THR A 408 25.15 1.15 -52.18
C THR A 408 26.24 1.26 -51.12
N LYS A 409 26.77 0.13 -50.61
CA LYS A 409 27.96 0.14 -49.76
C LYS A 409 29.23 0.49 -50.54
N ALA A 410 29.36 0.05 -51.79
CA ALA A 410 30.53 0.39 -52.61
C ALA A 410 30.58 1.89 -52.94
N GLU A 411 29.43 2.47 -53.32
CA GLU A 411 29.23 3.90 -53.56
C GLU A 411 29.56 4.72 -52.29
N ALA A 412 28.97 4.35 -51.14
CA ALA A 412 29.21 5.05 -49.87
C ALA A 412 30.69 5.02 -49.40
N VAL A 413 31.47 3.97 -49.72
CA VAL A 413 32.91 3.93 -49.40
C VAL A 413 33.69 4.93 -50.25
N LEU A 414 33.39 5.02 -51.56
CA LEU A 414 34.08 5.92 -52.49
C LEU A 414 33.69 7.38 -52.23
N ASP A 415 32.40 7.69 -52.10
CA ASP A 415 31.91 9.04 -51.77
C ASP A 415 32.53 9.58 -50.47
N ARG A 416 32.69 8.70 -49.47
CA ARG A 416 33.29 9.06 -48.18
C ARG A 416 34.80 9.22 -48.24
N PHE A 417 35.48 8.43 -49.07
CA PHE A 417 36.91 8.57 -49.36
C PHE A 417 37.19 9.89 -50.08
N ASP A 418 36.47 10.18 -51.16
CA ASP A 418 36.63 11.40 -51.96
C ASP A 418 36.35 12.64 -51.09
N ALA A 419 35.25 12.67 -50.33
CA ALA A 419 34.95 13.76 -49.40
C ALA A 419 36.02 13.96 -48.31
N ALA A 420 36.64 12.87 -47.83
CA ALA A 420 37.72 12.96 -46.85
C ALA A 420 39.00 13.54 -47.48
N GLN A 421 39.36 13.14 -48.69
CA GLN A 421 40.54 13.66 -49.39
C GLN A 421 40.33 15.08 -49.94
N GLU A 422 39.12 15.46 -50.37
CA GLU A 422 38.79 16.86 -50.64
C GLU A 422 38.97 17.72 -49.39
N THR A 423 38.50 17.25 -48.22
CA THR A 423 38.65 17.97 -46.95
C THR A 423 40.12 18.09 -46.52
N ALA A 424 40.91 17.01 -46.68
CA ALA A 424 42.35 17.01 -46.38
C ALA A 424 43.13 17.97 -47.31
N ASN A 425 42.80 17.99 -48.60
CA ASN A 425 43.42 18.90 -49.57
C ASN A 425 42.95 20.36 -49.41
N ALA A 426 41.71 20.59 -49.00
CA ALA A 426 41.15 21.93 -48.75
C ALA A 426 41.72 22.62 -47.49
N GLY A 427 42.28 21.85 -46.54
CA GLY A 427 42.91 22.39 -45.33
C GLY A 427 44.13 23.31 -45.57
N GLY A 428 44.62 23.43 -46.80
CA GLY A 428 45.80 24.22 -47.17
C GLY A 428 45.58 25.73 -47.43
N GLY A 429 44.35 26.24 -47.47
CA GLY A 429 44.09 27.66 -47.79
C GLY A 429 42.77 28.21 -47.26
N GLY A 430 42.82 29.26 -46.44
CA GLY A 430 41.63 29.82 -45.78
C GLY A 430 40.89 30.90 -46.59
N GLY A 431 39.56 30.95 -46.45
CA GLY A 431 38.76 32.10 -46.91
C GLY A 431 37.26 31.88 -47.17
N SER A 432 36.45 31.86 -46.10
CA SER A 432 35.00 32.20 -46.02
C SER A 432 33.91 31.46 -46.87
N PRO A 433 32.68 31.25 -46.34
CA PRO A 433 31.57 30.51 -46.98
C PRO A 433 30.44 31.45 -47.51
N PRO A 434 29.25 30.98 -47.99
CA PRO A 434 28.76 29.66 -48.46
C PRO A 434 28.29 29.74 -49.97
N PRO A 435 27.41 28.88 -50.57
CA PRO A 435 26.02 28.58 -50.15
C PRO A 435 25.59 27.09 -50.19
N GLN A 436 24.57 26.75 -49.39
CA GLN A 436 23.78 25.53 -49.56
C GLN A 436 22.63 25.79 -50.56
N ASP A 437 22.43 24.87 -51.52
CA ASP A 437 21.16 24.17 -51.79
C ASP A 437 21.03 23.69 -53.24
N GLN A 438 20.73 22.39 -53.41
CA GLN A 438 19.57 21.93 -54.20
C GLN A 438 19.39 20.40 -54.15
N SER A 439 18.26 19.96 -53.61
CA SER A 439 17.50 18.81 -54.11
C SER A 439 16.02 18.97 -53.73
N PRO A 440 15.07 18.42 -54.53
CA PRO A 440 13.86 19.17 -54.85
C PRO A 440 12.63 18.90 -53.97
N SER A 441 11.71 19.85 -54.02
CA SER A 441 10.42 19.86 -53.32
C SER A 441 9.41 18.82 -53.81
N ALA A 442 8.50 18.41 -52.91
CA ALA A 442 7.10 18.20 -53.23
C ALA A 442 6.24 19.22 -52.46
N ALA A 443 5.31 19.89 -53.15
CA ALA A 443 4.47 20.99 -52.64
C ALA A 443 3.28 20.49 -51.77
N GLY A 444 2.56 21.34 -51.02
CA GLY A 444 2.60 22.80 -50.80
C GLY A 444 2.16 23.14 -49.35
N GLY A 445 2.30 24.36 -48.83
CA GLY A 445 1.46 25.55 -49.13
C GLY A 445 0.05 25.40 -48.50
N THR A 446 -0.55 26.32 -47.73
CA THR A 446 -0.32 27.76 -47.47
C THR A 446 -1.07 28.18 -46.18
N ASP A 447 -0.75 29.20 -45.36
CA ASP A 447 0.43 30.08 -45.15
C ASP A 447 0.23 30.83 -43.78
N ASP A 448 1.28 31.51 -43.27
CA ASP A 448 1.28 32.68 -42.35
C ASP A 448 0.70 32.62 -40.90
N ALA A 449 1.23 33.38 -39.91
CA ALA A 449 2.48 34.14 -39.79
C ALA A 449 2.81 34.45 -38.31
N THR A 450 4.09 34.74 -38.02
CA THR A 450 4.59 35.12 -36.68
C THR A 450 4.75 36.63 -36.55
N GLN A 451 4.23 37.25 -35.49
CA GLN A 451 4.84 38.46 -34.89
C GLN A 451 4.46 38.65 -33.41
N ALA A 452 5.18 39.54 -32.72
CA ALA A 452 5.49 39.41 -31.29
C ALA A 452 5.06 40.61 -30.41
N THR A 453 5.44 40.51 -29.13
CA THR A 453 5.58 41.56 -28.10
C THR A 453 4.33 42.21 -27.48
N ALA A 454 4.05 41.75 -26.25
CA ALA A 454 3.76 42.49 -25.01
C ALA A 454 3.17 43.92 -25.05
N GLU A 455 2.05 44.13 -24.34
CA GLU A 455 2.02 44.77 -23.00
C GLU A 455 0.63 44.66 -22.32
N GLU A 456 0.47 45.29 -21.14
CA GLU A 456 -0.53 45.00 -20.09
C GLU A 456 -2.02 45.38 -20.37
N SER A 457 -2.89 44.82 -19.50
CA SER A 457 -4.16 45.41 -18.95
C SER A 457 -5.51 44.89 -19.45
N GLY A 458 -6.39 44.47 -18.51
CA GLY A 458 -7.85 44.71 -18.63
C GLY A 458 -8.85 43.55 -18.49
N SER A 459 -9.15 43.14 -17.25
CA SER A 459 -10.45 42.64 -16.73
C SER A 459 -11.25 41.48 -17.38
N ASP A 460 -11.65 40.54 -16.50
CA ASP A 460 -12.93 39.80 -16.45
C ASP A 460 -13.47 39.07 -17.71
N ASN A 461 -13.38 37.73 -17.69
CA ASN A 461 -14.48 36.87 -17.20
C ASN A 461 -14.13 35.37 -17.38
N ASP A 462 -13.66 34.68 -16.32
CA ASP A 462 -13.51 33.21 -16.33
C ASP A 462 -14.54 32.55 -15.41
N VAL A 463 -15.52 31.87 -16.03
CA VAL A 463 -16.44 30.94 -15.36
C VAL A 463 -16.31 29.58 -16.04
N GLY A 464 -15.09 29.03 -16.03
CA GLY A 464 -14.76 27.82 -16.82
C GLY A 464 -13.97 26.72 -16.11
N ASN A 465 -13.19 26.97 -15.04
CA ASN A 465 -12.14 25.99 -14.65
C ASN A 465 -11.87 25.77 -13.13
N VAL A 466 -12.89 25.64 -12.29
CA VAL A 466 -12.74 25.52 -10.80
C VAL A 466 -12.85 24.06 -10.27
N ILE A 467 -12.96 23.04 -11.13
CA ILE A 467 -13.16 21.64 -10.69
C ILE A 467 -11.94 20.73 -10.98
N THR A 468 -11.03 21.14 -11.85
CA THR A 468 -9.81 20.40 -12.18
C THR A 468 -8.70 20.59 -11.14
N GLY A 469 -8.38 21.84 -10.74
CA GLY A 469 -7.19 22.16 -9.94
C GLY A 469 -6.98 21.35 -8.66
N THR A 470 -7.96 21.27 -7.76
CA THR A 470 -7.78 20.60 -6.44
C THR A 470 -7.79 19.07 -6.48
N THR A 471 -8.24 18.45 -7.57
CA THR A 471 -8.22 16.98 -7.72
C THR A 471 -7.08 16.54 -8.63
N ALA A 472 -6.73 17.35 -9.63
CA ALA A 472 -5.52 17.18 -10.42
C ALA A 472 -4.27 17.30 -9.54
N GLY A 473 -4.12 18.36 -8.74
CA GLY A 473 -2.90 18.57 -7.93
C GLY A 473 -2.61 17.54 -6.82
N VAL A 474 -3.53 16.61 -6.54
CA VAL A 474 -3.32 15.49 -5.59
C VAL A 474 -3.05 14.16 -6.32
N VAL A 475 -3.29 14.10 -7.63
CA VAL A 475 -3.07 12.93 -8.48
C VAL A 475 -1.86 13.16 -9.39
N SER A 476 -1.65 14.39 -9.89
CA SER A 476 -0.49 14.79 -10.67
C SER A 476 0.79 14.73 -9.83
N SER A 477 0.72 14.97 -8.51
CA SER A 477 1.83 14.72 -7.58
C SER A 477 2.30 13.25 -7.48
N PHE A 478 1.57 12.30 -8.09
CA PHE A 478 1.98 10.89 -8.24
C PHE A 478 2.33 10.51 -9.69
N THR A 479 2.23 11.45 -10.65
CA THR A 479 2.46 11.20 -12.08
C THR A 479 3.31 12.26 -12.80
N GLU A 480 3.67 13.36 -12.14
CA GLU A 480 4.64 14.34 -12.65
C GLU A 480 6.08 13.80 -12.53
N GLU A 481 6.90 14.19 -13.50
CA GLU A 481 8.24 13.63 -13.75
C GLU A 481 9.27 14.06 -12.69
N GLU A 482 10.39 13.36 -12.69
CA GLU A 482 11.44 13.45 -11.67
C GLU A 482 12.06 14.87 -11.62
N GLN A 483 11.86 15.61 -10.52
CA GLN A 483 12.83 16.63 -10.13
C GLN A 483 14.12 15.92 -9.65
N SER A 484 15.24 16.29 -10.28
CA SER A 484 16.55 15.68 -10.07
C SER A 484 17.18 16.03 -8.71
N GLU A 485 18.21 15.27 -8.35
CA GLU A 485 18.65 15.01 -6.96
C GLU A 485 19.34 16.19 -6.22
N ASP A 486 19.40 17.38 -6.82
CA ASP A 486 20.12 18.55 -6.29
C ASP A 486 19.27 19.50 -5.40
N ASP A 487 17.94 19.40 -5.42
CA ASP A 487 17.09 20.38 -4.73
C ASP A 487 16.84 20.04 -3.25
N ILE A 488 17.77 20.49 -2.40
CA ILE A 488 17.73 20.41 -0.93
C ILE A 488 16.47 21.10 -0.34
N GLY A 489 15.71 21.86 -1.13
CA GLY A 489 14.45 22.50 -0.73
C GLY A 489 13.21 21.60 -0.63
N GLY A 490 13.22 20.40 -1.20
CA GLY A 490 12.01 19.56 -1.34
C GLY A 490 11.22 19.32 -0.05
N TYR A 491 11.89 19.02 1.07
CA TYR A 491 11.24 18.82 2.37
C TYR A 491 10.54 20.08 2.90
N PHE A 492 11.04 21.27 2.57
CA PHE A 492 10.42 22.52 2.99
C PHE A 492 9.15 22.81 2.19
N TYR A 493 9.16 22.47 0.89
CA TYR A 493 7.96 22.48 0.05
C TYR A 493 6.92 21.46 0.55
N ASP A 494 7.32 20.23 0.88
CA ASP A 494 6.43 19.22 1.46
C ASP A 494 5.80 19.70 2.79
N ILE A 495 6.60 20.29 3.68
CA ILE A 495 6.11 20.86 4.94
C ILE A 495 5.15 22.03 4.68
N GLN A 496 5.47 22.94 3.75
CA GLN A 496 4.61 24.05 3.38
C GLN A 496 3.31 23.57 2.73
N PHE A 497 3.37 22.52 1.90
CA PHE A 497 2.21 21.86 1.29
C PHE A 497 1.33 21.17 2.33
N ILE A 498 1.91 20.51 3.34
CA ILE A 498 1.18 19.95 4.48
C ILE A 498 0.50 21.08 5.29
N LEU A 499 1.21 22.18 5.55
CA LEU A 499 0.71 23.36 6.28
C LEU A 499 -0.40 24.11 5.50
N SER A 500 -0.31 24.22 4.18
CA SER A 500 -1.39 24.78 3.36
C SER A 500 -2.57 23.80 3.27
N SER A 501 -2.31 22.49 3.13
CA SER A 501 -3.33 21.44 3.15
C SER A 501 -4.12 21.43 4.45
N LEU A 502 -3.46 21.64 5.60
CA LEU A 502 -4.06 21.83 6.93
C LEU A 502 -5.17 22.89 6.95
N THR A 503 -5.11 23.90 6.08
CA THR A 503 -6.14 24.96 5.99
C THR A 503 -7.37 24.57 5.16
N SER A 504 -7.26 23.53 4.32
CA SER A 504 -8.28 23.09 3.36
C SER A 504 -9.61 22.68 4.00
N LYS A 505 -10.72 22.91 3.29
CA LYS A 505 -12.07 22.45 3.72
C LYS A 505 -12.10 20.94 3.95
N THR A 506 -11.49 20.18 3.05
CA THR A 506 -11.36 18.71 3.13
C THR A 506 -10.54 18.30 4.34
N PHE A 507 -9.43 18.99 4.62
CA PHE A 507 -8.62 18.71 5.81
C PHE A 507 -9.39 18.99 7.10
N ARG A 508 -10.21 20.05 7.19
CA ARG A 508 -11.04 20.30 8.38
C ARG A 508 -12.10 19.21 8.60
N ILE A 509 -12.68 18.68 7.53
CA ILE A 509 -13.61 17.52 7.56
C ILE A 509 -12.88 16.28 8.09
N ILE A 510 -11.71 15.94 7.52
CA ILE A 510 -10.92 14.76 7.91
C ILE A 510 -10.32 14.91 9.32
N GLY A 511 -9.86 16.11 9.68
CA GLY A 511 -9.36 16.41 11.02
C GLY A 511 -10.43 16.25 12.09
N LEU A 512 -11.65 16.75 11.85
CA LEU A 512 -12.78 16.51 12.73
C LEU A 512 -13.14 15.02 12.83
N PHE A 513 -13.12 14.29 11.70
CA PHE A 513 -13.31 12.85 11.68
C PHE A 513 -12.31 12.13 12.60
N ILE A 514 -11.01 12.40 12.41
CA ILE A 514 -9.91 11.77 13.14
C ILE A 514 -9.95 12.14 14.62
N VAL A 515 -10.21 13.41 14.98
CA VAL A 515 -10.30 13.85 16.38
C VAL A 515 -11.46 13.18 17.11
N VAL A 516 -12.65 13.12 16.50
CA VAL A 516 -13.82 12.47 17.13
C VAL A 516 -13.63 10.96 17.18
N MET A 517 -13.18 10.33 16.10
CA MET A 517 -12.89 8.90 16.06
C MET A 517 -11.82 8.52 17.09
N GLY A 518 -10.69 9.23 17.13
CA GLY A 518 -9.62 8.99 18.09
C GLY A 518 -10.06 9.20 19.54
N GLY A 519 -10.86 10.23 19.81
CA GLY A 519 -11.43 10.49 21.14
C GLY A 519 -12.39 9.39 21.60
N VAL A 520 -13.36 9.01 20.76
CA VAL A 520 -14.33 7.93 21.06
C VAL A 520 -13.65 6.58 21.17
N PHE A 521 -12.70 6.27 20.27
CA PHE A 521 -11.89 5.06 20.35
C PHE A 521 -11.11 5.00 21.67
N THR A 522 -10.43 6.08 22.06
CA THR A 522 -9.68 6.16 23.32
C THR A 522 -10.58 5.98 24.54
N ALA A 523 -11.79 6.55 24.53
CA ALA A 523 -12.78 6.38 25.59
C ALA A 523 -13.31 4.94 25.68
N MET A 524 -13.58 4.28 24.55
CA MET A 524 -13.96 2.87 24.50
C MET A 524 -12.83 1.95 24.96
N TYR A 525 -11.61 2.20 24.50
CA TYR A 525 -10.39 1.44 24.81
C TYR A 525 -10.02 1.51 26.30
N ARG A 526 -10.09 2.68 26.94
CA ARG A 526 -9.82 2.87 28.39
C ARG A 526 -10.92 2.30 29.32
N GLY A 527 -11.66 1.27 28.88
CA GLY A 527 -12.68 0.59 29.67
C GLY A 527 -14.12 1.08 29.49
N GLY A 528 -14.38 1.97 28.52
CA GLY A 528 -15.73 2.40 28.18
C GLY A 528 -16.63 1.25 27.70
N LEU A 529 -16.07 0.27 26.98
CA LEU A 529 -16.81 -0.95 26.60
C LEU A 529 -17.23 -1.78 27.83
N GLY A 530 -16.33 -1.93 28.80
CA GLY A 530 -16.62 -2.62 30.06
C GLY A 530 -17.63 -1.88 30.95
N ALA A 531 -17.69 -0.55 30.86
CA ALA A 531 -18.73 0.24 31.51
C ALA A 531 -20.13 -0.03 30.91
N LEU A 532 -20.23 -0.07 29.57
CA LEU A 532 -21.47 -0.44 28.87
C LEU A 532 -21.90 -1.88 29.20
N GLN A 533 -20.96 -2.83 29.24
CA GLN A 533 -21.25 -4.22 29.61
C GLN A 533 -21.76 -4.33 31.07
N ARG A 534 -21.14 -3.65 32.03
CA ARG A 534 -21.60 -3.66 33.43
C ARG A 534 -22.98 -3.04 33.60
N ASP A 535 -23.31 -1.97 32.88
CA ASP A 535 -24.66 -1.40 32.89
C ASP A 535 -25.67 -2.34 32.22
N PHE A 536 -25.33 -2.92 31.07
CA PHE A 536 -26.17 -3.89 30.38
C PHE A 536 -26.52 -5.11 31.27
N LEU A 537 -25.52 -5.70 31.95
CA LEU A 537 -25.72 -6.83 32.86
C LEU A 537 -26.62 -6.47 34.06
N ARG A 538 -26.66 -5.20 34.49
CA ARG A 538 -27.58 -4.71 35.54
C ARG A 538 -29.02 -4.55 35.08
N ARG A 539 -29.28 -4.59 33.77
CA ARG A 539 -30.61 -4.44 33.16
C ARG A 539 -31.18 -5.76 32.61
N LEU A 540 -30.51 -6.89 32.88
CA LEU A 540 -31.07 -8.21 32.61
C LEU A 540 -32.34 -8.45 33.47
N PRO A 541 -33.36 -9.13 32.95
CA PRO A 541 -34.62 -9.31 33.67
C PRO A 541 -34.48 -10.27 34.85
N GLU A 542 -35.35 -10.09 35.85
CA GLU A 542 -35.42 -10.94 37.04
C GLU A 542 -35.71 -12.40 36.66
N GLY A 543 -34.67 -13.24 36.75
CA GLY A 543 -34.68 -14.62 36.29
C GLY A 543 -33.40 -15.01 35.54
N VAL A 544 -32.67 -14.05 34.96
CA VAL A 544 -31.38 -14.28 34.28
C VAL A 544 -30.25 -13.87 35.21
N LYS A 545 -29.42 -14.82 35.66
CA LYS A 545 -28.25 -14.45 36.48
C LYS A 545 -27.17 -13.87 35.58
N ALA A 546 -26.51 -12.81 36.02
CA ALA A 546 -25.36 -12.24 35.29
C ALA A 546 -24.19 -13.25 35.11
N SER A 547 -24.13 -14.31 35.93
CA SER A 547 -23.19 -15.44 35.79
C SER A 547 -23.54 -16.44 34.69
N GLU A 548 -24.72 -16.34 34.08
CA GLU A 548 -25.20 -17.22 33.00
C GLU A 548 -25.12 -16.53 31.62
N VAL A 549 -24.63 -15.28 31.58
CA VAL A 549 -24.58 -14.43 30.37
C VAL A 549 -23.15 -13.97 30.10
N ASP A 550 -22.40 -14.78 29.36
CA ASP A 550 -21.04 -14.41 28.92
C ASP A 550 -21.09 -13.56 27.64
N ILE A 551 -20.41 -12.41 27.63
CA ILE A 551 -20.09 -11.67 26.40
C ILE A 551 -18.67 -12.01 25.96
N VAL A 552 -18.54 -12.66 24.81
CA VAL A 552 -17.29 -13.29 24.38
C VAL A 552 -16.82 -12.80 22.99
N PRO A 553 -15.52 -12.50 22.80
CA PRO A 553 -14.93 -12.26 21.49
C PRO A 553 -14.55 -13.58 20.83
N LEU A 554 -15.18 -13.96 19.72
CA LEU A 554 -14.83 -15.20 19.01
C LEU A 554 -13.54 -15.09 18.17
N HIS A 555 -12.98 -13.89 18.02
CA HIS A 555 -11.72 -13.62 17.33
C HIS A 555 -10.88 -12.70 18.23
N PRO A 556 -9.55 -12.89 18.36
CA PRO A 556 -8.69 -12.08 19.23
C PRO A 556 -8.92 -10.56 19.17
N VAL A 557 -9.03 -10.05 17.96
CA VAL A 557 -9.22 -8.63 17.65
C VAL A 557 -10.68 -8.14 17.67
N GLU A 558 -11.66 -8.99 18.01
CA GLU A 558 -13.08 -8.67 17.75
C GLU A 558 -13.59 -7.47 18.57
N GLY A 559 -13.20 -7.38 19.85
CA GLY A 559 -13.53 -6.24 20.70
C GLY A 559 -12.85 -4.94 20.23
N LEU A 560 -11.62 -5.04 19.71
CA LEU A 560 -10.87 -3.90 19.20
C LEU A 560 -11.49 -3.37 17.89
N ILE A 561 -11.83 -4.26 16.95
CA ILE A 561 -12.59 -3.92 15.73
C ILE A 561 -13.95 -3.32 16.09
N PHE A 562 -14.62 -3.79 17.14
CA PHE A 562 -15.87 -3.22 17.60
C PHE A 562 -15.68 -1.77 18.07
N ASN A 563 -14.67 -1.49 18.90
CA ASN A 563 -14.32 -0.13 19.34
C ASN A 563 -14.00 0.79 18.14
N VAL A 564 -13.21 0.33 17.17
CA VAL A 564 -12.92 1.07 15.92
C VAL A 564 -14.19 1.39 15.14
N LYS A 565 -15.11 0.41 14.98
CA LYS A 565 -16.36 0.61 14.24
C LYS A 565 -17.28 1.63 14.90
N ILE A 566 -17.45 1.55 16.23
CA ILE A 566 -18.24 2.54 16.99
C ILE A 566 -17.61 3.94 16.87
N ALA A 567 -16.29 4.05 16.99
CA ALA A 567 -15.55 5.29 16.84
C ALA A 567 -15.66 5.89 15.43
N ALA A 568 -15.53 5.07 14.38
CA ALA A 568 -15.68 5.51 12.99
C ALA A 568 -17.10 6.00 12.70
N VAL A 569 -18.13 5.32 13.19
CA VAL A 569 -19.53 5.77 13.06
C VAL A 569 -19.74 7.11 13.79
N ALA A 570 -19.21 7.28 15.00
CA ALA A 570 -19.26 8.55 15.72
C ALA A 570 -18.54 9.68 14.96
N GLY A 571 -17.39 9.38 14.34
CA GLY A 571 -16.67 10.30 13.45
C GLY A 571 -17.51 10.72 12.25
N ILE A 572 -18.14 9.78 11.53
CA ILE A 572 -19.02 10.07 10.39
C ILE A 572 -20.17 10.99 10.83
N VAL A 573 -20.84 10.67 11.94
CA VAL A 573 -21.98 11.44 12.47
C VAL A 573 -21.57 12.86 12.86
N ALA A 574 -20.40 13.06 13.48
CA ALA A 574 -19.90 14.38 13.85
C ALA A 574 -19.49 15.24 12.64
N VAL A 575 -19.07 14.61 11.55
CA VAL A 575 -18.62 15.28 10.32
C VAL A 575 -19.78 15.68 9.41
N LEU A 576 -20.87 14.90 9.41
CA LEU A 576 -22.05 15.09 8.55
C LEU A 576 -22.56 16.56 8.55
N PRO A 577 -22.71 17.26 9.69
CA PRO A 577 -23.09 18.67 9.71
C PRO A 577 -22.12 19.63 9.02
N VAL A 578 -20.82 19.41 9.20
CA VAL A 578 -19.76 20.26 8.63
C VAL A 578 -19.65 20.04 7.13
N LEU A 579 -19.79 18.79 6.69
CA LEU A 579 -19.90 18.40 5.28
C LEU A 579 -21.09 19.12 4.61
N LEU A 580 -22.28 19.05 5.21
CA LEU A 580 -23.48 19.74 4.73
C LEU A 580 -23.31 21.26 4.66
N TYR A 581 -22.67 21.87 5.66
CA TYR A 581 -22.36 23.30 5.68
C TYR A 581 -21.47 23.72 4.51
N TYR A 582 -20.42 22.94 4.19
CA TYR A 582 -19.51 23.26 3.09
C TYR A 582 -20.08 22.98 1.70
N ILE A 583 -20.97 21.98 1.56
CA ILE A 583 -21.60 21.61 0.28
C ILE A 583 -22.79 22.53 -0.06
N TRP A 584 -23.40 23.18 0.93
CA TRP A 584 -24.61 24.02 0.75
C TRP A 584 -24.53 25.09 -0.37
N PRO A 585 -23.43 25.85 -0.56
CA PRO A 585 -23.34 26.82 -1.66
C PRO A 585 -23.47 26.15 -3.04
N ALA A 586 -22.76 25.04 -3.26
CA ALA A 586 -22.80 24.29 -4.51
C ALA A 586 -24.19 23.69 -4.80
N LEU A 587 -24.92 23.26 -3.76
CA LEU A 587 -26.31 22.80 -3.91
C LEU A 587 -27.27 23.95 -4.27
N LYS A 588 -27.00 25.17 -3.79
CA LYS A 588 -27.77 26.37 -4.16
C LYS A 588 -27.47 26.81 -5.59
N GLU A 589 -26.21 26.80 -6.00
CA GLU A 589 -25.77 27.13 -7.37
C GLU A 589 -26.36 26.16 -8.40
N ARG A 590 -26.36 24.86 -8.11
CA ARG A 590 -26.97 23.82 -8.97
C ARG A 590 -28.51 23.77 -8.93
N GLY A 591 -29.17 24.68 -8.22
CA GLY A 591 -30.64 24.78 -8.17
C GLY A 591 -31.36 23.69 -7.37
N PHE A 592 -30.64 22.80 -6.66
CA PHE A 592 -31.26 21.80 -5.77
C PHE A 592 -31.91 22.43 -4.52
N VAL A 593 -31.48 23.64 -4.15
CA VAL A 593 -32.06 24.44 -3.06
C VAL A 593 -32.66 25.71 -3.63
N SER A 594 -33.79 26.15 -3.07
CA SER A 594 -34.44 27.39 -3.51
C SER A 594 -33.49 28.58 -3.44
N ARG A 595 -33.43 29.40 -4.51
CA ARG A 595 -32.65 30.65 -4.56
C ARG A 595 -32.97 31.59 -3.38
N ASN A 596 -34.20 31.51 -2.87
CA ASN A 596 -34.73 32.26 -1.73
C ASN A 596 -34.62 31.57 -0.35
N SER A 597 -33.89 30.44 -0.23
CA SER A 597 -33.53 29.87 1.08
C SER A 597 -32.47 30.74 1.75
N GLY A 598 -32.90 31.88 2.30
CA GLY A 598 -32.04 32.83 2.98
C GLY A 598 -31.44 32.25 4.26
N ASN A 599 -30.13 32.48 4.42
CA ASN A 599 -29.31 32.22 5.62
C ASN A 599 -28.83 30.77 5.86
N ARG A 600 -27.49 30.60 6.00
CA ARG A 600 -26.83 29.34 6.41
C ARG A 600 -27.27 28.88 7.80
N GLY A 601 -27.79 29.77 8.64
CA GLY A 601 -28.35 29.45 9.97
C GLY A 601 -29.48 28.40 9.93
N ILE A 602 -30.14 28.21 8.78
CA ILE A 602 -31.11 27.13 8.56
C ILE A 602 -30.44 25.75 8.75
N ILE A 603 -29.20 25.57 8.28
CA ILE A 603 -28.41 24.34 8.49
C ILE A 603 -28.11 24.16 9.98
N PHE A 604 -27.66 25.21 10.67
CA PHE A 604 -27.36 25.15 12.10
C PHE A 604 -28.58 24.75 12.94
N MET A 605 -29.76 25.29 12.61
CA MET A 605 -31.03 24.88 13.23
C MET A 605 -31.36 23.40 12.97
N TRP A 606 -31.12 22.89 11.76
CA TRP A 606 -31.33 21.47 11.46
C TRP A 606 -30.34 20.56 12.18
N THR A 607 -29.05 20.88 12.13
CA THR A 607 -27.99 20.17 12.86
C THR A 607 -28.32 20.10 14.34
N THR A 608 -28.63 21.22 14.98
CA THR A 608 -28.94 21.26 16.43
C THR A 608 -30.22 20.50 16.75
N THR A 609 -31.30 20.68 15.99
CA THR A 609 -32.56 19.95 16.25
C THR A 609 -32.42 18.44 16.00
N SER A 610 -31.69 18.03 14.95
CA SER A 610 -31.41 16.62 14.67
C SER A 610 -30.47 16.02 15.72
N LEU A 611 -29.48 16.76 16.22
CA LEU A 611 -28.60 16.29 17.29
C LEU A 611 -29.34 16.16 18.62
N VAL A 612 -30.22 17.10 18.98
CA VAL A 612 -31.11 16.99 20.15
C VAL A 612 -32.02 15.76 20.00
N MET A 613 -32.64 15.56 18.84
CA MET A 613 -33.54 14.44 18.61
C MET A 613 -32.81 13.08 18.55
N LEU A 614 -31.57 13.05 18.04
CA LEU A 614 -30.66 11.90 18.10
C LEU A 614 -30.36 11.53 19.55
N VAL A 615 -30.00 12.52 20.40
CA VAL A 615 -29.72 12.29 21.82
C VAL A 615 -30.97 11.81 22.56
N VAL A 616 -32.12 12.48 22.39
CA VAL A 616 -33.38 12.09 23.03
C VAL A 616 -33.81 10.68 22.61
N GLY A 617 -33.79 10.37 21.30
CA GLY A 617 -34.11 9.03 20.80
C GLY A 617 -33.10 7.97 21.23
N THR A 618 -31.82 8.31 21.39
CA THR A 618 -30.80 7.39 21.94
C THR A 618 -31.04 7.11 23.42
N ILE A 619 -31.43 8.12 24.20
CA ILE A 619 -31.82 7.95 25.62
C ILE A 619 -33.04 7.05 25.73
N ILE A 620 -34.09 7.28 24.92
CA ILE A 620 -35.29 6.42 24.87
C ILE A 620 -34.92 4.99 24.46
N GLY A 621 -34.08 4.84 23.44
CA GLY A 621 -33.59 3.55 22.97
C GLY A 621 -32.84 2.78 24.07
N TYR A 622 -31.94 3.45 24.78
CA TYR A 622 -31.14 2.88 25.87
C TYR A 622 -31.91 2.62 27.16
N ALA A 623 -32.87 3.46 27.51
CA ALA A 623 -33.66 3.31 28.73
C ALA A 623 -34.80 2.30 28.59
N LEU A 624 -35.42 2.20 27.41
CA LEU A 624 -36.64 1.40 27.20
C LEU A 624 -36.46 0.31 26.13
N VAL A 625 -36.05 0.68 24.92
CA VAL A 625 -36.11 -0.25 23.76
C VAL A 625 -35.10 -1.39 23.87
N ALA A 626 -33.84 -1.09 24.15
CA ALA A 626 -32.77 -2.08 24.26
C ALA A 626 -33.00 -3.06 25.42
N PRO A 627 -33.33 -2.63 26.66
CA PRO A 627 -33.64 -3.55 27.74
C PRO A 627 -34.83 -4.46 27.42
N THR A 628 -35.93 -3.94 26.85
CA THR A 628 -37.11 -4.76 26.53
C THR A 628 -36.82 -5.82 25.47
N ILE A 629 -36.16 -5.46 24.36
CA ILE A 629 -35.84 -6.41 23.29
C ILE A 629 -34.88 -7.50 23.78
N ILE A 630 -33.84 -7.12 24.52
CA ILE A 630 -32.84 -8.09 24.98
C ILE A 630 -33.39 -8.97 26.11
N SER A 631 -34.26 -8.42 26.97
CA SER A 631 -35.00 -9.22 27.96
C SER A 631 -35.88 -10.27 27.31
N TRP A 632 -36.61 -9.91 26.24
CA TRP A 632 -37.45 -10.84 25.50
C TRP A 632 -36.63 -11.96 24.83
N LEU A 633 -35.52 -11.62 24.17
CA LEU A 633 -34.61 -12.60 23.56
C LEU A 633 -33.99 -13.56 24.59
N ALA A 634 -33.58 -13.05 25.76
CA ALA A 634 -33.03 -13.87 26.83
C ALA A 634 -34.08 -14.82 27.42
N TYR A 635 -35.31 -14.33 27.63
CA TYR A 635 -36.43 -15.12 28.14
C TYR A 635 -36.81 -16.28 27.21
N ASP A 636 -36.89 -16.03 25.89
CA ASP A 636 -37.18 -17.04 24.88
C ASP A 636 -36.10 -18.15 24.82
N ALA A 637 -34.82 -17.76 24.88
CA ALA A 637 -33.69 -18.69 24.91
C ALA A 637 -33.69 -19.58 26.18
N ILE A 638 -33.96 -19.01 27.35
CA ILE A 638 -33.99 -19.75 28.62
C ILE A 638 -35.17 -20.71 28.67
N ASN A 639 -36.35 -20.29 28.23
CA ASN A 639 -37.52 -21.17 28.11
C ASN A 639 -37.27 -22.34 27.14
N SER A 640 -36.42 -22.13 26.12
CA SER A 640 -35.97 -23.15 25.17
C SER A 640 -34.83 -24.05 25.72
N GLY A 641 -34.40 -23.86 26.97
CA GLY A 641 -33.30 -24.62 27.57
C GLY A 641 -31.92 -24.30 27.01
N MET A 642 -31.74 -23.15 26.35
CA MET A 642 -30.50 -22.75 25.70
C MET A 642 -29.57 -21.97 26.63
N LEU A 643 -28.26 -22.22 26.52
CA LEU A 643 -27.22 -21.42 27.19
C LEU A 643 -26.96 -20.11 26.45
N ILE A 644 -27.00 -18.98 27.15
CA ILE A 644 -26.81 -17.65 26.56
C ILE A 644 -25.32 -17.28 26.51
N LYS A 645 -24.71 -17.36 25.32
CA LYS A 645 -23.38 -16.79 25.05
C LYS A 645 -23.47 -15.74 23.95
N TYR A 646 -23.27 -14.47 24.32
CA TYR A 646 -23.33 -13.36 23.40
C TYR A 646 -21.99 -13.12 22.74
N ARG A 647 -21.95 -13.19 21.40
CA ARG A 647 -20.79 -12.72 20.63
C ARG A 647 -20.72 -11.20 20.69
N ILE A 648 -19.58 -10.63 21.12
CA ILE A 648 -19.42 -9.17 21.30
C ILE A 648 -19.84 -8.35 20.07
N SER A 649 -19.49 -8.77 18.84
CA SER A 649 -19.90 -8.02 17.65
C SER A 649 -21.42 -8.04 17.44
N ALA A 650 -22.09 -9.16 17.74
CA ALA A 650 -23.53 -9.30 17.52
C ALA A 650 -24.34 -8.56 18.59
N ALA A 651 -24.00 -8.75 19.87
CA ALA A 651 -24.64 -8.03 20.98
C ALA A 651 -24.35 -6.52 20.92
N GLY A 652 -23.12 -6.14 20.57
CA GLY A 652 -22.75 -4.74 20.38
C GLY A 652 -23.55 -4.04 19.27
N TRP A 653 -23.78 -4.72 18.13
CA TRP A 653 -24.65 -4.20 17.08
C TRP A 653 -26.13 -4.18 17.48
N LEU A 654 -26.62 -5.20 18.19
CA LEU A 654 -27.98 -5.23 18.73
C LEU A 654 -28.22 -4.02 19.67
N VAL A 655 -27.31 -3.77 20.61
CA VAL A 655 -27.35 -2.60 21.49
C VAL A 655 -27.24 -1.31 20.67
N PHE A 656 -26.32 -1.21 19.71
CA PHE A 656 -26.18 -0.02 18.86
C PHE A 656 -27.48 0.32 18.10
N PHE A 657 -28.12 -0.66 17.44
CA PHE A 657 -29.36 -0.44 16.69
C PHE A 657 -30.56 -0.14 17.59
N THR A 658 -30.64 -0.78 18.77
CA THR A 658 -31.73 -0.52 19.74
C THR A 658 -31.54 0.76 20.55
N THR A 659 -30.35 1.39 20.49
CA THR A 659 -30.05 2.68 21.15
C THR A 659 -29.88 3.81 20.13
N ILE A 660 -28.70 3.93 19.52
CA ILE A 660 -28.36 4.96 18.53
C ILE A 660 -29.24 4.83 17.27
N GLY A 661 -29.63 3.62 16.88
CA GLY A 661 -30.60 3.42 15.80
C GLY A 661 -31.97 4.06 16.09
N VAL A 662 -32.48 3.95 17.33
CA VAL A 662 -33.71 4.65 17.76
C VAL A 662 -33.50 6.17 17.76
N GLY A 663 -32.32 6.64 18.14
CA GLY A 663 -31.88 8.02 17.95
C GLY A 663 -31.96 8.48 16.49
N LEU A 664 -31.41 7.71 15.55
CA LEU A 664 -31.44 8.03 14.13
C LEU A 664 -32.87 8.04 13.59
N LEU A 665 -33.71 7.07 13.96
CA LEU A 665 -35.15 7.05 13.62
C LEU A 665 -35.86 8.31 14.10
N ALA A 666 -35.57 8.76 15.32
CA ALA A 666 -36.13 9.98 15.89
C ALA A 666 -35.78 11.23 15.05
N THR A 667 -34.63 11.26 14.36
CA THR A 667 -34.26 12.39 13.47
C THR A 667 -35.03 12.44 12.15
N VAL A 668 -35.70 11.36 11.73
CA VAL A 668 -36.38 11.28 10.42
C VAL A 668 -37.53 12.29 10.29
N PRO A 669 -38.47 12.43 11.26
CA PRO A 669 -39.48 13.48 11.26
C PRO A 669 -38.92 14.89 11.15
N THR A 670 -37.90 15.22 11.94
CA THR A 670 -37.22 16.52 11.94
C THR A 670 -36.60 16.82 10.57
N THR A 671 -35.98 15.82 9.96
CA THR A 671 -35.35 15.94 8.64
C THR A 671 -36.38 16.13 7.53
N LEU A 672 -37.54 15.46 7.57
CA LEU A 672 -38.62 15.67 6.60
C LEU A 672 -39.20 17.10 6.69
N VAL A 673 -39.43 17.62 7.90
CA VAL A 673 -39.84 19.02 8.11
C VAL A 673 -38.78 19.99 7.61
N PHE A 674 -37.50 19.65 7.78
CA PHE A 674 -36.39 20.46 7.27
C PHE A 674 -36.31 20.47 5.74
N LEU A 675 -36.36 19.31 5.08
CA LEU A 675 -36.33 19.18 3.61
C LEU A 675 -37.47 19.97 2.96
N HIS A 676 -38.63 20.03 3.63
CA HIS A 676 -39.72 20.89 3.21
C HIS A 676 -39.42 22.39 3.40
N ARG A 677 -38.94 22.79 4.60
CA ARG A 677 -38.66 24.20 4.94
C ARG A 677 -37.54 24.82 4.10
N SER A 678 -36.52 24.03 3.77
CA SER A 678 -35.40 24.42 2.90
C SER A 678 -35.75 24.45 1.42
N GLY A 679 -36.86 23.81 1.03
CA GLY A 679 -37.35 23.78 -0.35
C GLY A 679 -36.75 22.68 -1.22
N PHE A 680 -35.99 21.73 -0.66
CA PHE A 680 -35.51 20.55 -1.39
C PHE A 680 -36.67 19.67 -1.85
N VAL A 681 -37.66 19.41 -0.98
CA VAL A 681 -38.77 18.50 -1.29
C VAL A 681 -40.11 19.11 -0.87
N PRO A 682 -41.03 19.44 -1.80
CA PRO A 682 -42.32 20.00 -1.46
C PRO A 682 -43.24 18.94 -0.82
N PHE A 683 -44.13 19.36 0.08
CA PHE A 683 -45.05 18.46 0.77
C PHE A 683 -45.96 17.67 -0.19
N SER A 684 -46.34 18.24 -1.33
CA SER A 684 -47.09 17.55 -2.38
C SER A 684 -46.36 16.30 -2.88
N MET A 685 -45.06 16.42 -3.19
CA MET A 685 -44.23 15.31 -3.66
C MET A 685 -44.07 14.22 -2.59
N ILE A 686 -43.85 14.60 -1.33
CA ILE A 686 -43.77 13.63 -0.21
C ILE A 686 -45.11 12.91 -0.01
N LYS A 687 -46.24 13.61 -0.17
CA LYS A 687 -47.59 13.04 -0.03
C LYS A 687 -47.99 12.18 -1.23
N GLU A 688 -47.51 12.49 -2.42
CA GLU A 688 -47.79 11.74 -3.65
C GLU A 688 -47.00 10.44 -3.67
N TYR A 689 -45.67 10.53 -3.51
CA TYR A 689 -44.74 9.41 -3.63
C TYR A 689 -44.43 8.67 -2.31
N TRP A 690 -45.36 8.69 -1.35
CA TRP A 690 -45.12 8.07 -0.03
C TRP A 690 -45.01 6.55 -0.09
N ARG A 691 -45.65 5.90 -1.07
CA ARG A 691 -45.63 4.44 -1.25
C ARG A 691 -44.28 4.00 -1.83
N GLU A 692 -43.82 4.74 -2.82
CA GLU A 692 -42.55 4.60 -3.51
C GLU A 692 -41.39 4.81 -2.53
N ALA A 693 -41.49 5.83 -1.66
CA ALA A 693 -40.53 6.02 -0.57
C ALA A 693 -40.48 4.82 0.40
N VAL A 694 -41.63 4.25 0.77
CA VAL A 694 -41.69 3.03 1.61
C VAL A 694 -41.09 1.82 0.90
N VAL A 695 -41.37 1.62 -0.40
CA VAL A 695 -40.76 0.56 -1.19
C VAL A 695 -39.24 0.74 -1.27
N ILE A 696 -38.75 1.96 -1.54
CA ILE A 696 -37.32 2.28 -1.57
C ILE A 696 -36.66 1.99 -0.21
N ILE A 697 -37.28 2.39 0.90
CA ILE A 697 -36.80 2.11 2.26
C ILE A 697 -36.67 0.59 2.48
N ILE A 698 -37.70 -0.18 2.14
CA ILE A 698 -37.70 -1.64 2.27
C ILE A 698 -36.63 -2.26 1.36
N SER A 699 -36.50 -1.80 0.11
CA SER A 699 -35.51 -2.31 -0.85
C SER A 699 -34.07 -2.04 -0.41
N VAL A 700 -33.75 -0.81 0.03
CA VAL A 700 -32.42 -0.45 0.56
C VAL A 700 -32.10 -1.27 1.81
N ILE A 701 -33.06 -1.46 2.71
CA ILE A 701 -32.88 -2.28 3.91
C ILE A 701 -32.76 -3.76 3.55
N SER A 702 -33.44 -4.26 2.52
CA SER A 702 -33.30 -5.67 2.08
C SER A 702 -31.89 -6.00 1.58
N VAL A 703 -31.18 -5.02 1.01
CA VAL A 703 -29.79 -5.16 0.56
C VAL A 703 -28.80 -4.95 1.72
N ALA A 704 -29.11 -4.07 2.67
CA ALA A 704 -28.20 -3.70 3.76
C ALA A 704 -28.35 -4.54 5.04
N ALA A 705 -29.50 -5.18 5.27
CA ALA A 705 -29.78 -5.91 6.50
C ALA A 705 -29.08 -7.29 6.54
N PRO A 706 -28.32 -7.61 7.60
CA PRO A 706 -27.74 -8.93 7.76
C PRO A 706 -28.80 -9.94 8.23
N GLY A 707 -29.30 -10.78 7.33
CA GLY A 707 -30.18 -11.90 7.65
C GLY A 707 -31.25 -12.17 6.58
N GLY A 708 -32.02 -13.25 6.77
CA GLY A 708 -33.16 -13.56 5.89
C GLY A 708 -34.35 -12.61 6.10
N VAL A 709 -35.50 -12.95 5.48
CA VAL A 709 -36.72 -12.12 5.43
C VAL A 709 -37.14 -11.54 6.79
N PHE A 710 -36.98 -12.29 7.89
CA PHE A 710 -37.29 -11.81 9.23
C PHE A 710 -36.43 -10.59 9.65
N GLY A 711 -35.13 -10.62 9.37
CA GLY A 711 -34.23 -9.49 9.64
C GLY A 711 -34.60 -8.26 8.80
N MET A 712 -34.88 -8.46 7.51
CA MET A 712 -35.36 -7.41 6.62
C MET A 712 -36.62 -6.72 7.17
N LEU A 713 -37.62 -7.49 7.63
CA LEU A 713 -38.86 -6.94 8.22
C LEU A 713 -38.59 -6.23 9.55
N LEU A 714 -37.77 -6.82 10.42
CA LEU A 714 -37.42 -6.28 11.74
C LEU A 714 -36.73 -4.90 11.63
N PHE A 715 -35.86 -4.70 10.64
CA PHE A 715 -35.21 -3.41 10.41
C PHE A 715 -36.05 -2.42 9.59
N SER A 716 -36.87 -2.89 8.65
CA SER A 716 -37.65 -2.00 7.77
C SER A 716 -38.89 -1.41 8.44
N LEU A 717 -39.61 -2.16 9.27
CA LEU A 717 -40.82 -1.68 9.93
C LEU A 717 -40.58 -0.42 10.82
N PRO A 718 -39.54 -0.35 11.67
CA PRO A 718 -39.24 0.87 12.43
C PRO A 718 -38.90 2.08 11.56
N VAL A 719 -38.15 1.88 10.46
CA VAL A 719 -37.76 2.97 9.53
C VAL A 719 -38.96 3.49 8.75
N VAL A 720 -39.82 2.59 8.25
CA VAL A 720 -41.09 2.94 7.61
C VAL A 720 -42.02 3.66 8.60
N GLY A 721 -42.11 3.17 9.84
CA GLY A 721 -42.87 3.84 10.91
C GLY A 721 -42.38 5.27 11.18
N ALA A 722 -41.07 5.47 11.34
CA ALA A 722 -40.48 6.79 11.55
C ALA A 722 -40.70 7.73 10.35
N TYR A 723 -40.62 7.22 9.12
CA TYR A 723 -40.96 7.96 7.91
C TYR A 723 -42.43 8.40 7.90
N LEU A 724 -43.37 7.49 8.15
CA LEU A 724 -44.82 7.78 8.17
C LEU A 724 -45.19 8.77 9.29
N VAL A 725 -44.59 8.64 10.49
CA VAL A 725 -44.71 9.63 11.57
C VAL A 725 -44.18 10.99 11.11
N GLY A 726 -43.07 11.03 10.38
CA GLY A 726 -42.54 12.26 9.78
C GLY A 726 -43.48 12.89 8.75
N VAL A 727 -44.13 12.10 7.89
CA VAL A 727 -45.16 12.58 6.96
C VAL A 727 -46.38 13.12 7.71
N ALA A 728 -46.80 12.48 8.80
CA ALA A 728 -47.90 12.97 9.66
C ALA A 728 -47.54 14.29 10.38
N CYS A 729 -46.33 14.40 10.94
CA CYS A 729 -45.81 15.65 11.50
C CYS A 729 -45.75 16.77 10.45
N LEU A 730 -45.37 16.46 9.21
CA LEU A 730 -45.34 17.42 8.12
C LEU A 730 -46.75 17.83 7.65
N TRP A 731 -47.72 16.91 7.65
CA TRP A 731 -49.13 17.21 7.41
C TRP A 731 -49.70 18.15 8.49
N LEU A 732 -49.38 17.93 9.77
CA LEU A 732 -49.72 18.84 10.87
C LEU A 732 -49.08 20.22 10.69
N TYR A 733 -47.76 20.27 10.42
CA TYR A 733 -47.01 21.51 10.24
C TYR A 733 -47.54 22.39 9.09
N THR A 734 -47.94 21.76 7.99
CA THR A 734 -48.47 22.43 6.79
C THR A 734 -49.99 22.67 6.82
N PHE A 735 -50.68 22.22 7.88
CA PHE A 735 -52.15 22.16 7.95
C PHE A 735 -52.77 21.49 6.72
N GLY A 736 -52.28 20.29 6.38
CA GLY A 736 -52.70 19.53 5.21
C GLY A 736 -52.35 20.20 3.87
N GLY A 737 -51.25 20.95 3.82
CA GLY A 737 -50.83 21.72 2.65
C GLY A 737 -51.54 23.07 2.45
N ARG A 738 -52.42 23.48 3.38
CA ARG A 738 -53.13 24.78 3.30
C ARG A 738 -52.23 25.97 3.60
N ARG A 739 -51.17 25.78 4.40
CA ARG A 739 -50.09 26.76 4.51
C ARG A 739 -49.23 26.74 3.25
N VAL A 740 -49.61 27.60 2.30
CA VAL A 740 -48.85 27.87 1.08
C VAL A 740 -47.40 28.20 1.45
N SER A 741 -46.43 27.47 0.89
CA SER A 741 -45.01 27.78 1.11
C SER A 741 -44.69 29.18 0.55
N PRO A 742 -43.68 29.89 1.08
CA PRO A 742 -43.33 31.24 0.61
C PRO A 742 -43.10 31.34 -0.91
N LEU A 743 -42.76 30.22 -1.55
CA LEU A 743 -42.46 30.08 -2.98
C LEU A 743 -43.64 30.42 -3.91
N ARG A 744 -44.89 30.15 -3.50
CA ARG A 744 -46.06 30.52 -4.33
C ARG A 744 -46.45 32.00 -4.17
N LYS A 745 -46.03 32.69 -3.12
CA LYS A 745 -46.15 34.16 -3.03
C LYS A 745 -45.20 34.90 -3.98
N SER A 746 -44.11 34.27 -4.43
CA SER A 746 -43.11 34.87 -5.35
C SER A 746 -43.09 34.24 -6.76
N ARG A 747 -44.18 33.53 -7.12
CA ARG A 747 -44.53 33.16 -8.51
C ARG A 747 -45.87 33.76 -8.95
N GLN A 748 -46.57 34.45 -8.04
CA GLN A 748 -47.83 35.16 -8.27
C GLN A 748 -47.67 36.69 -8.04
N ALA A 749 -46.45 37.12 -7.74
CA ALA A 749 -45.91 38.46 -7.73
C ALA A 749 -44.49 38.36 -8.31
#